data_AF-A0A7C7ZJ40-F1
#
_entry.id   AF-A0A7C7ZJ40-F1
#
_cell.length_a   1.000
_cell.length_b   1.000
_cell.length_c   1.000
_cell.angle_alpha   90.00
_cell.angle_beta   90.00
_cell.angle_gamma   90.00
#
_symmetry.space_group_name_H-M   'P 1'
#
loop_
_entity.id
_entity.type
_entity.pdbx_description
1 polymer ?
#
loop_
_entity_poly.entity_id
_entity_poly.type
_entity_poly.pdbx_seq_one_letter_code
_entity_poly.pdbx_strand_id
1 'polypeptide(L)'
;MPTKLPSEELCVLNHIEQKTDVWRASMRHFKTKEALALLIATTFVASIATASQDVTEPVAVETTKVEAIESPTPLAPSNLLTDAAARDALISLHRPSAITTSHQSVVPPIVRVKLLRLRAIAFEAVGDYEAARANLEIGVGLGDETIDNWQRLGRARLRTGDFDGSRAALLAAFQLSLARDQSQTDERASILLELGELHILMGQDDEASRVLAAAHELAPSLARVNDLANRIERTAQGAPDSKKRVQMPFWPETPSQAVRARIEGWLESAHVALPAAMHPALERVGQFAVSPNGRDIGMSVIVGLAILIAAVRRLRGHGDLVIAIEYPLELRGSFTVRISEQPGQHKRAKSSEASSTVVREGFSKRTVHQNVGRETQFQGLIPKIYYVAVDGVLMDPDNGEVLLRPFDEHAVVVSNGKTVRLEFDMQPRECPVDVQVFWDKQPTEDAGVSARAIPNSLRYTRNGAARLRLCMGSHTIVVGSGDRVAEREIEVTSYSPTTVAIDLAGSEGVIFKGCPPAVKPYLHGDHNAAARALSRDGHTRIANTLLARLHCDLGQHDRAADHFKAAGQPLEAAELRARLHDYAGAALLFEEAGKTKRAAEMHREGGEWLKAGVAFESIDDFHTAADCYKRAEEVGRWLGALESNGDYFDAAAIALERSDRARAIRLLQLVPLDSPNYPDACELLADAFEHEGHADLAAQKIEQRIEAGAGTPDLLSRLGTLLETCGDTSRALEALESLRDDEPTYPNIASRIESLRKKITLQSLSQAPSAPSLPTAATPTAFLSEKRYEIVSELGRGGMGVVFKARDLRLNREVALKQLPENLRDHPKAIQLFLREAQACARLNHRNIVTIFDTDQDDVNFFITMELLHGYPLNVIRRKRGRIAVRDAARLGVQVSEGLHYAHKQGIVHRDIKTANLFFTTDKVVKIMDFGLAKMMEEVRRGTTVLGGTPYYMSPEQAQGGTVDQRADIYSFGVTLYELVTGGVPFSEGDVSYHHSHTPVTDPRERAPDISDDMAELILHMMEKNPNQRCSSAEEVRRRLQDIANPPG
;
A
#
# COMPACT_ATOMS: atom_id res chain seq x y z
N MET A 1 15.93 -19.33 77.35
CA MET A 1 16.21 -20.71 76.86
C MET A 1 15.10 -21.62 77.39
N PRO A 2 14.63 -22.65 76.67
CA PRO A 2 15.26 -23.30 75.51
C PRO A 2 14.37 -23.35 74.26
N THR A 3 14.99 -23.93 73.24
CA THR A 3 14.56 -24.38 71.92
C THR A 3 13.17 -25.02 71.81
N LYS A 4 12.41 -24.63 70.76
CA LYS A 4 11.53 -25.50 69.96
C LYS A 4 11.24 -24.85 68.59
N LEU A 5 11.23 -25.71 67.57
CA LEU A 5 11.05 -25.47 66.14
C LEU A 5 9.88 -24.55 65.78
N PRO A 6 9.99 -23.77 64.67
CA PRO A 6 8.79 -23.53 63.87
C PRO A 6 9.00 -23.41 62.33
N SER A 7 7.98 -23.92 61.61
CA SER A 7 7.22 -23.21 60.55
C SER A 7 7.40 -23.49 59.04
N GLU A 8 7.98 -24.63 58.60
CA GLU A 8 7.84 -25.06 57.18
C GLU A 8 6.89 -26.26 56.95
N GLU A 9 6.57 -27.06 57.97
CA GLU A 9 5.63 -28.19 57.82
C GLU A 9 4.14 -27.79 57.86
N LEU A 10 3.79 -26.57 58.28
CA LEU A 10 2.39 -26.12 58.32
C LEU A 10 1.88 -25.53 56.99
N CYS A 11 2.76 -25.10 56.08
CA CYS A 11 2.35 -24.61 54.75
C CYS A 11 2.14 -25.77 53.76
N VAL A 12 2.91 -26.85 53.93
CA VAL A 12 2.79 -28.07 53.11
C VAL A 12 1.51 -28.85 53.43
N LEU A 13 1.04 -28.85 54.68
CA LEU A 13 -0.19 -29.54 55.08
C LEU A 13 -1.47 -28.87 54.55
N ASN A 14 -1.56 -27.54 54.51
CA ASN A 14 -2.71 -26.85 53.92
C ASN A 14 -2.77 -26.96 52.37
N HIS A 15 -1.62 -27.11 51.71
CA HIS A 15 -1.56 -27.31 50.25
C HIS A 15 -1.94 -28.75 49.83
N ILE A 16 -1.78 -29.73 50.72
CA ILE A 16 -2.20 -31.14 50.51
C ILE A 16 -3.71 -31.33 50.79
N GLU A 17 -4.29 -30.61 51.76
CA GLU A 17 -5.75 -30.64 52.00
C GLU A 17 -6.56 -29.99 50.86
N GLN A 18 -6.08 -28.89 50.26
CA GLN A 18 -6.75 -28.30 49.08
C GLN A 18 -6.64 -29.17 47.81
N LYS A 19 -5.53 -29.92 47.63
CA LYS A 19 -5.38 -30.86 46.50
C LYS A 19 -6.19 -32.15 46.68
N THR A 20 -6.54 -32.54 47.91
CA THR A 20 -7.38 -33.74 48.16
C THR A 20 -8.87 -33.48 47.90
N ASP A 21 -9.37 -32.26 48.05
CA ASP A 21 -10.77 -31.93 47.67
C ASP A 21 -10.96 -31.83 46.14
N VAL A 22 -9.94 -31.37 45.41
CA VAL A 22 -9.95 -31.41 43.93
C VAL A 22 -9.84 -32.86 43.42
N TRP A 23 -9.12 -33.74 44.15
CA TRP A 23 -9.09 -35.19 43.85
C TRP A 23 -10.42 -35.90 44.19
N ARG A 24 -11.14 -35.49 45.25
CA ARG A 24 -12.50 -35.98 45.56
C ARG A 24 -13.54 -35.58 44.52
N ALA A 25 -13.37 -34.43 43.85
CA ALA A 25 -14.23 -34.01 42.74
C ALA A 25 -13.96 -34.81 41.45
N SER A 26 -12.68 -35.13 41.16
CA SER A 26 -12.28 -35.91 39.98
C SER A 26 -12.52 -37.42 40.08
N MET A 27 -12.61 -37.99 41.30
CA MET A 27 -12.91 -39.41 41.51
C MET A 27 -14.37 -39.83 41.25
N ARG A 28 -15.30 -38.90 40.96
CA ARG A 28 -16.69 -39.25 40.62
C ARG A 28 -16.87 -39.80 39.18
N HIS A 29 -15.80 -39.90 38.39
CA HIS A 29 -15.88 -40.35 36.99
C HIS A 29 -15.10 -41.63 36.64
N PHE A 30 -14.44 -42.30 37.61
CA PHE A 30 -13.77 -43.57 37.34
C PHE A 30 -14.75 -44.75 37.40
N LYS A 31 -15.14 -45.27 36.22
CA LYS A 31 -15.96 -46.48 36.07
C LYS A 31 -15.14 -47.73 36.43
N THR A 32 -15.47 -48.37 37.55
CA THR A 32 -15.47 -49.82 37.94
C THR A 32 -14.50 -50.86 37.33
N LYS A 33 -13.85 -50.66 36.18
CA LYS A 33 -13.02 -51.67 35.49
C LYS A 33 -11.58 -51.76 35.99
N GLU A 34 -11.00 -50.67 36.49
CA GLU A 34 -9.60 -50.66 36.96
C GLU A 34 -9.45 -51.17 38.40
N ALA A 35 -10.48 -50.99 39.24
CA ALA A 35 -10.52 -51.58 40.58
C ALA A 35 -10.55 -53.13 40.55
N LEU A 36 -11.18 -53.72 39.54
CA LEU A 36 -11.24 -55.18 39.36
C LEU A 36 -9.90 -55.76 38.86
N ALA A 37 -9.20 -55.03 37.98
CA ALA A 37 -7.88 -55.43 37.49
C ALA A 37 -6.82 -55.37 38.60
N LEU A 38 -6.88 -54.37 39.47
CA LEU A 38 -5.97 -54.22 40.60
C LEU A 38 -6.21 -55.30 41.67
N LEU A 39 -7.46 -55.73 41.88
CA LEU A 39 -7.83 -56.80 42.81
C LEU A 39 -7.35 -58.19 42.32
N ILE A 40 -7.41 -58.44 41.00
CA ILE A 40 -6.92 -59.69 40.38
C ILE A 40 -5.39 -59.73 40.37
N ALA A 41 -4.74 -58.59 40.09
CA ALA A 41 -3.28 -58.52 40.10
C ALA A 41 -2.68 -58.73 41.50
N THR A 42 -3.33 -58.18 42.54
CA THR A 42 -2.86 -58.31 43.94
C THR A 42 -3.10 -59.72 44.50
N THR A 43 -4.16 -60.41 44.10
CA THR A 43 -4.39 -61.83 44.48
C THR A 43 -3.49 -62.82 43.72
N PHE A 44 -3.10 -62.50 42.48
CA PHE A 44 -2.20 -63.33 41.68
C PHE A 44 -0.71 -63.20 42.10
N VAL A 45 -0.27 -62.00 42.47
CA VAL A 45 1.13 -61.76 42.92
C VAL A 45 1.39 -62.35 44.31
N ALA A 46 0.38 -62.38 45.19
CA ALA A 46 0.49 -63.03 46.51
C ALA A 46 0.60 -64.57 46.43
N SER A 47 0.15 -65.20 45.32
CA SER A 47 0.22 -66.66 45.13
C SER A 47 1.52 -67.14 44.47
N ILE A 48 2.29 -66.25 43.83
CA ILE A 48 3.56 -66.59 43.16
C ILE A 48 4.76 -66.37 44.08
N ALA A 49 4.65 -65.47 45.07
CA ALA A 49 5.73 -65.17 46.02
C ALA A 49 6.03 -66.30 47.04
N THR A 50 5.22 -67.38 47.08
CA THR A 50 5.45 -68.56 47.94
C THR A 50 6.08 -69.75 47.22
N ALA A 51 6.39 -69.64 45.92
CA ALA A 51 6.94 -70.75 45.14
C ALA A 51 8.05 -70.26 44.21
N SER A 52 9.26 -70.06 44.75
CA SER A 52 10.55 -70.42 44.13
C SER A 52 11.70 -69.68 44.84
N GLN A 53 12.05 -70.15 46.05
CA GLN A 53 13.42 -70.06 46.54
C GLN A 53 14.19 -71.23 45.91
N ASP A 54 15.26 -70.96 45.18
CA ASP A 54 16.54 -71.67 45.28
C ASP A 54 17.51 -71.39 44.11
N VAL A 55 18.79 -71.45 44.48
CA VAL A 55 20.02 -71.65 43.70
C VAL A 55 20.87 -70.41 43.37
N THR A 56 22.11 -70.54 43.84
CA THR A 56 23.21 -69.62 44.13
C THR A 56 24.40 -69.72 43.13
N GLU A 57 25.06 -68.57 42.87
CA GLU A 57 26.52 -68.30 42.73
C GLU A 57 27.42 -69.00 41.63
N PRO A 58 28.71 -68.59 41.39
CA PRO A 58 29.33 -67.25 41.20
C PRO A 58 30.44 -67.20 40.08
N VAL A 59 31.14 -66.05 39.88
CA VAL A 59 32.63 -65.86 39.76
C VAL A 59 33.06 -64.59 38.97
N ALA A 60 33.75 -63.70 39.71
CA ALA A 60 34.90 -62.79 39.47
C ALA A 60 35.21 -62.07 38.14
N VAL A 61 35.54 -60.76 38.23
CA VAL A 61 36.81 -60.16 37.73
C VAL A 61 37.25 -58.99 38.63
N GLU A 62 38.55 -58.93 38.86
CA GLU A 62 39.36 -58.03 39.68
C GLU A 62 39.44 -56.55 39.21
N THR A 63 39.88 -55.75 40.17
CA THR A 63 40.14 -54.30 40.24
C THR A 63 41.37 -53.79 39.49
N THR A 64 41.38 -52.50 39.11
CA THR A 64 42.41 -51.44 39.36
C THR A 64 42.14 -50.25 38.39
N LYS A 65 42.37 -48.97 38.65
CA LYS A 65 42.82 -48.13 39.78
C LYS A 65 42.37 -46.69 39.42
N VAL A 66 41.88 -45.92 40.39
CA VAL A 66 41.61 -44.46 40.29
C VAL A 66 42.55 -43.77 41.27
N GLU A 67 43.23 -42.72 40.84
CA GLU A 67 43.86 -41.72 41.71
C GLU A 67 43.07 -40.39 41.57
N ALA A 68 42.27 -40.09 42.60
CA ALA A 68 42.46 -38.99 43.56
C ALA A 68 43.24 -37.73 43.07
N ILE A 69 42.91 -36.46 43.36
CA ILE A 69 42.19 -35.72 44.42
C ILE A 69 42.26 -34.23 43.92
N GLU A 70 41.31 -33.29 44.07
CA GLU A 70 40.96 -32.56 45.29
C GLU A 70 39.81 -31.55 45.04
N SER A 71 38.91 -31.46 46.02
CA SER A 71 37.86 -30.47 46.31
C SER A 71 38.42 -29.07 46.69
N PRO A 72 37.67 -27.93 46.80
CA PRO A 72 36.33 -27.82 47.43
C PRO A 72 35.33 -26.73 46.92
N THR A 73 34.10 -26.88 47.41
CA THR A 73 32.95 -25.93 47.50
C THR A 73 33.22 -24.71 48.43
N PRO A 74 32.24 -23.83 48.76
CA PRO A 74 31.44 -22.86 47.98
C PRO A 74 31.49 -21.44 48.62
N LEU A 75 30.87 -20.39 48.04
CA LEU A 75 30.30 -19.21 48.76
C LEU A 75 29.60 -18.24 47.80
N ALA A 76 28.45 -17.70 48.24
CA ALA A 76 27.77 -16.50 47.74
C ALA A 76 27.63 -15.52 48.94
N PRO A 77 27.15 -14.26 48.82
CA PRO A 77 27.05 -13.31 47.70
C PRO A 77 27.58 -11.89 48.06
N SER A 78 27.85 -11.00 47.09
CA SER A 78 27.54 -9.56 47.15
C SER A 78 28.01 -8.80 45.89
N ASN A 79 27.19 -7.84 45.50
CA ASN A 79 27.43 -6.87 44.43
C ASN A 79 28.68 -6.03 44.69
N LEU A 80 29.48 -5.77 43.65
CA LEU A 80 29.79 -4.41 43.18
C LEU A 80 30.62 -4.47 41.90
N LEU A 81 30.14 -3.73 40.91
CA LEU A 81 30.82 -3.28 39.71
C LEU A 81 32.29 -2.93 39.95
N THR A 82 33.16 -3.48 39.12
CA THR A 82 34.27 -2.87 38.36
C THR A 82 35.02 -4.07 37.75
N ASP A 83 35.32 -4.17 36.47
CA ASP A 83 36.14 -3.18 35.79
C ASP A 83 36.19 -3.43 34.27
N ALA A 84 36.36 -2.32 33.56
CA ALA A 84 37.00 -2.09 32.27
C ALA A 84 36.58 -2.83 30.98
N ALA A 85 36.26 -4.13 30.96
CA ALA A 85 36.18 -4.85 29.67
C ALA A 85 34.85 -4.67 28.90
N ALA A 86 33.76 -4.32 29.59
CA ALA A 86 32.45 -4.08 28.94
C ALA A 86 32.23 -2.62 28.52
N ARG A 87 33.12 -1.71 28.94
CA ARG A 87 33.07 -0.28 28.58
C ARG A 87 33.78 -0.01 27.25
N ASP A 88 34.78 -0.82 26.89
CA ASP A 88 35.49 -0.71 25.62
C ASP A 88 34.72 -1.32 24.42
N ALA A 89 33.75 -2.20 24.67
CA ALA A 89 32.87 -2.70 23.60
C ALA A 89 31.71 -1.74 23.25
N LEU A 90 31.35 -0.83 24.16
CA LEU A 90 30.27 0.15 23.97
C LEU A 90 30.76 1.56 23.59
N ILE A 91 32.09 1.78 23.55
CA ILE A 91 32.73 3.06 23.15
C ILE A 91 33.47 2.93 21.79
N SER A 92 33.24 1.87 21.01
CA SER A 92 33.71 1.80 19.60
C SER A 92 32.66 2.18 18.55
N LEU A 93 31.43 2.54 18.96
CA LEU A 93 30.53 3.29 18.09
C LEU A 93 30.69 4.78 18.35
N HIS A 94 31.67 5.38 17.69
CA HIS A 94 31.52 6.59 16.86
C HIS A 94 32.90 7.03 16.36
N ARG A 95 33.20 6.83 15.08
CA ARG A 95 33.01 7.93 14.11
C ARG A 95 33.14 7.48 12.65
N PRO A 96 32.52 8.29 11.76
CA PRO A 96 31.96 7.86 10.49
C PRO A 96 32.75 8.42 9.29
N SER A 97 32.76 7.67 8.19
CA SER A 97 33.12 8.15 6.86
C SER A 97 32.49 7.17 5.86
N ALA A 98 31.41 7.45 5.13
CA ALA A 98 30.85 8.73 4.74
C ALA A 98 29.32 8.64 4.65
N ILE A 99 28.60 9.16 5.65
CA ILE A 99 27.35 9.91 5.46
C ILE A 99 27.32 11.00 6.54
N THR A 100 27.85 12.16 6.19
CA THR A 100 27.55 13.48 6.76
C THR A 100 27.51 14.39 5.54
N THR A 101 26.50 15.17 5.21
CA THR A 101 25.32 15.69 5.92
C THR A 101 24.48 16.41 4.87
N SER A 102 23.15 16.23 4.85
CA SER A 102 22.20 17.33 5.02
C SER A 102 20.74 16.87 4.85
N HIS A 103 19.98 17.11 5.92
CA HIS A 103 18.53 17.16 6.03
C HIS A 103 17.69 15.86 6.08
N GLN A 104 17.60 15.34 7.32
CA GLN A 104 16.32 14.99 7.97
C GLN A 104 15.34 16.19 7.87
N SER A 105 14.02 16.08 7.80
CA SER A 105 13.03 15.24 8.52
C SER A 105 11.73 15.19 7.66
N VAL A 106 10.69 14.37 7.86
CA VAL A 106 9.75 14.33 9.01
C VAL A 106 9.04 12.97 9.02
N VAL A 107 9.65 11.96 9.66
CA VAL A 107 8.88 10.81 10.16
C VAL A 107 9.33 10.61 11.60
N PRO A 108 8.46 10.90 12.59
CA PRO A 108 8.79 10.68 14.00
C PRO A 108 9.33 9.25 14.21
N PRO A 109 10.32 9.02 15.10
CA PRO A 109 10.87 7.68 15.33
C PRO A 109 9.78 6.62 15.57
N ILE A 110 8.72 7.00 16.30
CA ILE A 110 7.54 6.16 16.54
C ILE A 110 6.75 5.79 15.27
N VAL A 111 6.74 6.67 14.26
CA VAL A 111 6.09 6.42 12.96
C VAL A 111 6.99 5.56 12.07
N ARG A 112 8.32 5.75 12.14
CA ARG A 112 9.29 4.90 11.43
C ARG A 112 9.24 3.45 11.93
N VAL A 113 9.10 3.26 13.24
CA VAL A 113 8.95 1.93 13.83
C VAL A 113 7.61 1.29 13.47
N LYS A 114 6.50 2.06 13.49
CA LYS A 114 5.19 1.58 13.02
C LYS A 114 5.21 1.14 11.55
N LEU A 115 5.94 1.86 10.69
CA LEU A 115 6.10 1.51 9.28
C LEU A 115 6.94 0.24 9.09
N LEU A 116 8.05 0.09 9.83
CA LEU A 116 8.84 -1.14 9.84
C LEU A 116 8.02 -2.35 10.32
N ARG A 117 7.14 -2.15 11.29
CA ARG A 117 6.21 -3.19 11.79
C ARG A 117 5.18 -3.62 10.74
N LEU A 118 4.53 -2.67 10.07
CA LEU A 118 3.58 -2.98 8.99
C LEU A 118 4.26 -3.71 7.83
N ARG A 119 5.49 -3.30 7.51
CA ARG A 119 6.30 -3.91 6.46
C ARG A 119 6.74 -5.33 6.83
N ALA A 120 7.13 -5.56 8.09
CA ALA A 120 7.41 -6.91 8.58
C ALA A 120 6.17 -7.83 8.52
N ILE A 121 4.99 -7.34 8.91
CA ILE A 121 3.73 -8.11 8.80
C ILE A 121 3.41 -8.47 7.34
N ALA A 122 3.60 -7.52 6.42
CA ALA A 122 3.40 -7.76 5.00
C ALA A 122 4.35 -8.83 4.45
N PHE A 123 5.63 -8.81 4.85
CA PHE A 123 6.59 -9.84 4.46
C PHE A 123 6.29 -11.20 5.08
N GLU A 124 5.84 -11.26 6.34
CA GLU A 124 5.37 -12.51 6.95
C GLU A 124 4.16 -13.09 6.23
N ALA A 125 3.23 -12.25 5.77
CA ALA A 125 2.04 -12.69 5.04
C ALA A 125 2.35 -13.30 3.67
N VAL A 126 3.49 -12.94 3.07
CA VAL A 126 3.95 -13.43 1.76
C VAL A 126 5.03 -14.52 1.91
N GLY A 127 5.40 -14.89 3.15
CA GLY A 127 6.37 -15.95 3.45
C GLY A 127 7.84 -15.53 3.34
N ASP A 128 8.13 -14.23 3.21
CA ASP A 128 9.50 -13.68 3.16
C ASP A 128 10.01 -13.36 4.57
N TYR A 129 10.41 -14.41 5.30
CA TYR A 129 10.79 -14.31 6.70
C TYR A 129 12.14 -13.62 6.92
N GLU A 130 13.05 -13.59 5.93
CA GLU A 130 14.32 -12.86 6.02
C GLU A 130 14.09 -11.35 5.96
N ALA A 131 13.24 -10.89 5.04
CA ALA A 131 12.86 -9.48 4.97
C ALA A 131 12.06 -9.06 6.22
N ALA A 132 11.17 -9.91 6.72
CA ALA A 132 10.45 -9.68 7.97
C ALA A 132 11.42 -9.53 9.16
N ARG A 133 12.40 -10.45 9.28
CA ARG A 133 13.45 -10.41 10.31
C ARG A 133 14.25 -9.11 10.25
N ALA A 134 14.74 -8.71 9.07
CA ALA A 134 15.54 -7.50 8.91
C ALA A 134 14.76 -6.23 9.35
N ASN A 135 13.47 -6.15 9.03
CA ASN A 135 12.63 -5.01 9.44
C ASN A 135 12.37 -5.00 10.96
N LEU A 136 12.19 -6.17 11.58
CA LEU A 136 12.00 -6.29 13.03
C LEU A 136 13.28 -5.97 13.82
N GLU A 137 14.46 -6.39 13.33
CA GLU A 137 15.76 -6.07 13.95
C GLU A 137 16.05 -4.56 13.96
N ILE A 138 15.76 -3.89 12.83
CA ILE A 138 15.89 -2.43 12.74
C ILE A 138 14.90 -1.75 13.69
N GLY A 139 13.66 -2.25 13.78
CA GLY A 139 12.64 -1.70 14.68
C GLY A 139 13.04 -1.77 16.15
N VAL A 140 13.61 -2.91 16.58
CA VAL A 140 14.13 -3.11 17.95
C VAL A 140 15.38 -2.26 18.21
N GLY A 141 16.29 -2.16 17.23
CA GLY A 141 17.50 -1.35 17.34
C GLY A 141 17.27 0.16 17.41
N LEU A 142 16.07 0.65 17.03
CA LEU A 142 15.67 2.06 17.12
C LEU A 142 15.08 2.45 18.49
N GLY A 143 15.21 1.59 19.51
CA GLY A 143 14.82 1.88 20.90
C GLY A 143 13.36 1.55 21.24
N ASP A 144 12.65 0.79 20.41
CA ASP A 144 11.25 0.39 20.66
C ASP A 144 11.17 -0.96 21.40
N GLU A 145 11.33 -0.91 22.73
CA GLU A 145 11.35 -2.06 23.65
C GLU A 145 9.94 -2.59 23.97
N THR A 146 9.20 -3.05 22.96
CA THR A 146 7.89 -3.69 23.19
C THR A 146 8.00 -5.21 23.17
N ILE A 147 7.24 -5.85 24.07
CA ILE A 147 7.15 -7.31 24.20
C ILE A 147 6.75 -7.96 22.86
N ASP A 148 5.76 -7.39 22.16
CA ASP A 148 5.28 -7.89 20.87
C ASP A 148 6.36 -7.85 19.77
N ASN A 149 7.21 -6.81 19.74
CA ASN A 149 8.30 -6.73 18.75
C ASN A 149 9.33 -7.83 18.97
N TRP A 150 9.71 -8.07 20.23
CA TRP A 150 10.68 -9.11 20.59
C TRP A 150 10.12 -10.53 20.37
N GLN A 151 8.83 -10.78 20.66
CA GLN A 151 8.19 -12.06 20.35
C GLN A 151 8.09 -12.32 18.84
N ARG A 152 7.75 -11.30 18.05
CA ARG A 152 7.71 -11.41 16.58
C ARG A 152 9.09 -11.65 15.99
N LEU A 153 10.10 -10.94 16.49
CA LEU A 153 11.49 -11.16 16.08
C LEU A 153 11.94 -12.59 16.41
N GLY A 154 11.57 -13.10 17.59
CA GLY A 154 11.78 -14.50 17.98
C GLY A 154 11.17 -15.48 16.97
N ARG A 155 9.87 -15.36 16.69
CA ARG A 155 9.18 -16.23 15.71
C ARG A 155 9.74 -16.10 14.28
N ALA A 156 10.13 -14.90 13.85
CA ALA A 156 10.75 -14.69 12.54
C ALA A 156 12.11 -15.39 12.46
N ARG A 157 12.95 -15.27 13.49
CA ARG A 157 14.25 -15.95 13.58
C ARG A 157 14.11 -17.46 13.64
N LEU A 158 13.11 -17.98 14.35
CA LEU A 158 12.79 -19.40 14.35
C LEU A 158 12.47 -19.92 12.95
N ARG A 159 11.70 -19.16 12.15
CA ARG A 159 11.35 -19.53 10.77
C ARG A 159 12.54 -19.50 9.81
N THR A 160 13.55 -18.67 10.08
CA THR A 160 14.80 -18.64 9.32
C THR A 160 15.86 -19.62 9.86
N GLY A 161 15.54 -20.41 10.89
CA GLY A 161 16.46 -21.39 11.49
C GLY A 161 17.51 -20.80 12.45
N ASP A 162 17.38 -19.53 12.86
CA ASP A 162 18.25 -18.89 13.85
C ASP A 162 17.71 -19.16 15.28
N PHE A 163 17.98 -20.36 15.79
CA PHE A 163 17.48 -20.81 17.09
C PHE A 163 18.05 -20.00 18.26
N ASP A 164 19.34 -19.66 18.23
CA ASP A 164 19.99 -18.89 19.30
C ASP A 164 19.50 -17.44 19.34
N GLY A 165 19.31 -16.82 18.17
CA GLY A 165 18.72 -15.51 18.06
C GLY A 165 17.24 -15.48 18.46
N SER A 166 16.48 -16.52 18.09
CA SER A 166 15.09 -16.68 18.55
C SER A 166 15.01 -16.77 20.07
N ARG A 167 15.93 -17.52 20.69
CA ARG A 167 16.01 -17.67 22.16
C ARG A 167 16.32 -16.33 22.82
N ALA A 168 17.31 -15.59 22.33
CA ALA A 168 17.67 -14.29 22.88
C ALA A 168 16.51 -13.28 22.79
N ALA A 169 15.80 -13.25 21.66
CA ALA A 169 14.67 -12.36 21.46
C ALA A 169 13.47 -12.69 22.38
N LEU A 170 13.12 -13.97 22.52
CA LEU A 170 12.04 -14.39 23.43
C LEU A 170 12.40 -14.17 24.91
N LEU A 171 13.68 -14.33 25.29
CA LEU A 171 14.14 -14.00 26.63
C LEU A 171 14.07 -12.49 26.92
N ALA A 172 14.40 -11.64 25.95
CA ALA A 172 14.24 -10.19 26.06
C ALA A 172 12.76 -9.80 26.22
N ALA A 173 11.86 -10.42 25.45
CA ALA A 173 10.41 -10.25 25.63
C ALA A 173 9.95 -10.64 27.04
N PHE A 174 10.44 -11.79 27.54
CA PHE A 174 10.12 -12.26 28.88
C PHE A 174 10.64 -11.30 29.95
N GLN A 175 11.88 -10.81 29.85
CA GLN A 175 12.43 -9.83 30.79
C GLN A 175 11.63 -8.52 30.81
N LEU A 176 11.22 -8.01 29.65
CA LEU A 176 10.35 -6.83 29.57
C LEU A 176 8.96 -7.09 30.19
N SER A 177 8.42 -8.29 30.03
CA SER A 177 7.16 -8.68 30.67
C SER A 177 7.24 -8.75 32.19
N LEU A 178 8.42 -9.06 32.75
CA LEU A 178 8.67 -9.06 34.20
C LEU A 178 8.69 -7.65 34.79
N ALA A 179 9.06 -6.64 34.00
CA ALA A 179 9.07 -5.23 34.40
C ALA A 179 7.67 -4.58 34.40
N ARG A 180 6.66 -5.23 33.81
CA ARG A 180 5.25 -4.78 33.81
C ARG A 180 4.45 -5.38 34.99
N ASP A 181 3.30 -4.77 35.28
CA ASP A 181 2.41 -5.11 36.40
C ASP A 181 2.13 -6.62 36.55
N GLN A 182 1.98 -7.09 37.79
CA GLN A 182 1.89 -8.52 38.15
C GLN A 182 0.61 -9.21 37.63
N SER A 183 -0.35 -8.45 37.10
CA SER A 183 -1.66 -8.91 36.64
C SER A 183 -1.66 -9.57 35.25
N GLN A 184 -0.55 -9.53 34.49
CA GLN A 184 -0.47 -10.10 33.12
C GLN A 184 0.19 -11.49 33.08
N THR A 185 -0.39 -12.44 33.80
CA THR A 185 0.11 -13.83 33.89
C THR A 185 0.01 -14.60 32.57
N ASP A 186 -1.00 -14.31 31.75
CA ASP A 186 -1.24 -14.99 30.46
C ASP A 186 -0.22 -14.60 29.37
N GLU A 187 0.24 -13.33 29.35
CA GLU A 187 1.26 -12.86 28.41
C GLU A 187 2.61 -13.53 28.72
N ARG A 188 2.97 -13.63 30.00
CA ARG A 188 4.17 -14.34 30.47
C ARG A 188 4.12 -15.83 30.16
N ALA A 189 2.97 -16.47 30.42
CA ALA A 189 2.77 -17.87 30.09
C ALA A 189 2.88 -18.12 28.57
N SER A 190 2.36 -17.21 27.73
CA SER A 190 2.49 -17.32 26.27
C SER A 190 3.94 -17.23 25.79
N ILE A 191 4.75 -16.33 26.35
CA ILE A 191 6.18 -16.21 26.00
C ILE A 191 6.94 -17.48 26.41
N LEU A 192 6.65 -18.01 27.60
CA LEU A 192 7.26 -19.25 28.10
C LEU A 192 6.87 -20.46 27.23
N LEU A 193 5.62 -20.55 26.75
CA LEU A 193 5.24 -21.62 25.82
C LEU A 193 6.04 -21.56 24.52
N GLU A 194 6.26 -20.37 23.94
CA GLU A 194 7.08 -20.21 22.74
C GLU A 194 8.56 -20.58 23.00
N LEU A 195 9.10 -20.25 24.18
CA LEU A 195 10.44 -20.71 24.61
C LEU A 195 10.51 -22.23 24.77
N GLY A 196 9.47 -22.85 25.34
CA GLY A 196 9.37 -24.30 25.48
C GLY A 196 9.35 -25.02 24.13
N GLU A 197 8.59 -24.50 23.16
CA GLU A 197 8.57 -25.03 21.79
C GLU A 197 9.95 -24.93 21.11
N LEU A 198 10.64 -23.81 21.30
CA LEU A 198 12.00 -23.61 20.81
C LEU A 198 12.98 -24.62 21.44
N HIS A 199 12.92 -24.85 22.74
CA HIS A 199 13.78 -25.82 23.42
C HIS A 199 13.55 -27.25 22.94
N ILE A 200 12.30 -27.63 22.64
CA ILE A 200 12.00 -28.94 22.01
C ILE A 200 12.65 -29.04 20.62
N LEU A 201 12.54 -27.99 19.80
CA LEU A 201 13.17 -27.96 18.47
C LEU A 201 14.71 -28.03 18.55
N MET A 202 15.30 -27.52 19.63
CA MET A 202 16.74 -27.61 19.91
C MET A 202 17.15 -28.94 20.58
N GLY A 203 16.23 -29.86 20.86
CA GLY A 203 16.50 -31.13 21.55
C GLY A 203 16.86 -30.98 23.04
N GLN A 204 16.42 -29.90 23.68
CA GLN A 204 16.68 -29.56 25.08
C GLN A 204 15.46 -29.87 25.94
N ASP A 205 15.08 -31.15 26.01
CA ASP A 205 13.82 -31.61 26.63
C ASP A 205 13.73 -31.28 28.14
N ASP A 206 14.86 -31.26 28.85
CA ASP A 206 14.93 -30.87 30.26
C ASP A 206 14.57 -29.40 30.48
N GLU A 207 15.05 -28.53 29.59
CA GLU A 207 14.80 -27.08 29.68
C GLU A 207 13.39 -26.74 29.19
N ALA A 208 12.91 -27.43 28.15
CA ALA A 208 11.51 -27.36 27.72
C ALA A 208 10.55 -27.74 28.85
N SER A 209 10.87 -28.79 29.62
CA SER A 209 10.07 -29.23 30.77
C SER A 209 10.04 -28.19 31.90
N ARG A 210 11.17 -27.51 32.18
CA ARG A 210 11.26 -26.46 33.19
C ARG A 210 10.46 -25.21 32.81
N VAL A 211 10.61 -24.76 31.57
CA VAL A 211 9.89 -23.58 31.05
C VAL A 211 8.38 -23.86 30.98
N LEU A 212 7.98 -25.08 30.63
CA LEU A 212 6.58 -25.50 30.64
C LEU A 212 5.99 -25.55 32.05
N ALA A 213 6.74 -26.05 33.04
CA ALA A 213 6.31 -26.05 34.44
C ALA A 213 6.07 -24.61 34.94
N ALA A 214 6.96 -23.67 34.60
CA ALA A 214 6.80 -22.26 34.93
C ALA A 214 5.60 -21.61 34.22
N ALA A 215 5.33 -21.98 32.96
CA ALA A 215 4.14 -21.51 32.23
C ALA A 215 2.83 -22.04 32.84
N HIS A 216 2.82 -23.30 33.28
CA HIS A 216 1.67 -23.93 33.94
C HIS A 216 1.38 -23.31 35.31
N GLU A 217 2.42 -22.95 36.06
CA GLU A 217 2.28 -22.28 37.36
C GLU A 217 1.69 -20.87 37.22
N LEU A 218 2.03 -20.15 36.14
CA LEU A 218 1.53 -18.81 35.85
C LEU A 218 0.09 -18.80 35.32
N ALA A 219 -0.28 -19.72 34.42
CA ALA A 219 -1.61 -19.77 33.80
C ALA A 219 -2.11 -21.23 33.62
N PRO A 220 -2.63 -21.87 34.68
CA PRO A 220 -3.01 -23.29 34.65
C PRO A 220 -4.21 -23.61 33.74
N SER A 221 -5.02 -22.61 33.40
CA SER A 221 -6.24 -22.73 32.59
C SER A 221 -6.00 -22.60 31.08
N LEU A 222 -4.78 -22.28 30.64
CA LEU A 222 -4.47 -22.02 29.23
C LEU A 222 -4.38 -23.34 28.44
N ALA A 223 -5.32 -23.58 27.52
CA ALA A 223 -5.45 -24.85 26.78
C ALA A 223 -4.17 -25.30 26.03
N ARG A 224 -3.33 -24.35 25.60
CA ARG A 224 -2.04 -24.62 24.92
C ARG A 224 -0.99 -25.29 25.81
N VAL A 225 -1.06 -25.12 27.14
CA VAL A 225 -0.13 -25.73 28.10
C VAL A 225 -0.29 -27.26 28.11
N ASN A 226 -1.55 -27.75 28.06
CA ASN A 226 -1.84 -29.19 28.02
C ASN A 226 -1.43 -29.83 26.68
N ASP A 227 -1.53 -29.10 25.57
CA ASP A 227 -1.16 -29.60 24.24
C ASP A 227 0.37 -29.76 24.09
N LEU A 228 1.14 -28.82 24.66
CA LEU A 228 2.60 -28.88 24.68
C LEU A 228 3.15 -29.94 25.67
N ALA A 229 2.52 -30.11 26.84
CA ALA A 229 2.85 -31.18 27.79
C ALA A 229 2.72 -32.57 27.15
N ASN A 230 1.62 -32.80 26.41
CA ASN A 230 1.37 -34.05 25.69
C ASN A 230 2.36 -34.30 24.55
N ARG A 231 3.00 -33.26 24.01
CA ARG A 231 4.05 -33.38 22.97
C ARG A 231 5.40 -33.76 23.57
N ILE A 232 5.78 -33.16 24.71
CA ILE A 232 7.02 -33.50 25.44
C ILE A 232 7.01 -34.98 25.90
N GLU A 233 5.87 -35.49 26.38
CA GLU A 233 5.71 -36.91 26.71
C GLU A 233 5.90 -37.85 25.50
N ARG A 234 5.60 -37.38 24.27
CA ARG A 234 5.79 -38.16 23.04
C ARG A 234 7.24 -38.13 22.54
N THR A 235 7.93 -36.99 22.64
CA THR A 235 9.36 -36.89 22.25
C THR A 235 10.25 -37.71 23.18
N ALA A 236 9.97 -37.71 24.50
CA ALA A 236 10.69 -38.53 25.47
C ALA A 236 10.54 -40.05 25.25
N GLN A 237 9.50 -40.49 24.52
CA GLN A 237 9.26 -41.90 24.18
C GLN A 237 9.92 -42.34 22.85
N GLY A 238 10.59 -41.43 22.11
CA GLY A 238 11.07 -41.67 20.75
C GLY A 238 12.59 -41.84 20.54
N ALA A 239 13.44 -41.74 21.56
CA ALA A 239 14.90 -41.84 21.41
C ALA A 239 15.46 -43.24 21.77
N PRO A 240 16.35 -43.85 20.94
CA PRO A 240 17.04 -45.08 21.30
C PRO A 240 18.26 -44.81 22.21
N ASP A 241 18.20 -45.36 23.42
CA ASP A 241 19.27 -45.67 24.39
C ASP A 241 20.45 -44.68 24.53
N SER A 242 20.33 -43.75 25.48
CA SER A 242 21.49 -43.24 26.24
C SER A 242 21.17 -43.19 27.73
N LYS A 243 21.28 -44.36 28.39
CA LYS A 243 21.33 -44.45 29.86
C LYS A 243 22.62 -43.81 30.37
N LYS A 244 22.53 -42.58 30.89
CA LYS A 244 23.30 -42.16 32.07
C LYS A 244 22.31 -41.91 33.21
N ARG A 245 22.17 -42.92 34.08
CA ARG A 245 21.46 -42.81 35.36
C ARG A 245 22.23 -41.86 36.28
N VAL A 246 21.60 -40.77 36.70
CA VAL A 246 21.90 -40.17 38.00
C VAL A 246 21.16 -40.99 39.05
N GLN A 247 21.91 -41.49 40.03
CA GLN A 247 21.46 -42.39 41.09
C GLN A 247 20.87 -41.54 42.23
N MET A 248 19.65 -41.87 42.65
CA MET A 248 19.05 -41.37 43.91
C MET A 248 19.81 -41.93 45.14
N PRO A 249 19.86 -41.20 46.26
CA PRO A 249 20.34 -41.79 47.51
C PRO A 249 19.27 -42.67 48.19
N PHE A 250 19.71 -43.86 48.61
CA PHE A 250 19.08 -44.82 49.55
C PHE A 250 18.66 -44.15 50.87
N TRP A 251 17.62 -44.53 51.62
CA TRP A 251 17.24 -45.79 52.32
C TRP A 251 15.78 -45.58 52.90
N PRO A 252 15.06 -46.48 53.64
CA PRO A 252 15.19 -47.92 53.91
C PRO A 252 14.09 -48.84 53.38
N GLU A 253 14.41 -50.13 53.41
CA GLU A 253 13.47 -51.25 53.47
C GLU A 253 12.68 -51.32 54.80
N THR A 254 11.45 -51.84 54.66
CA THR A 254 10.43 -52.26 55.65
C THR A 254 9.63 -51.18 56.39
N PRO A 255 8.32 -51.03 56.07
CA PRO A 255 7.36 -50.40 56.98
C PRO A 255 7.05 -51.36 58.14
N SER A 256 7.21 -50.85 59.34
CA SER A 256 6.77 -51.42 60.61
C SER A 256 5.27 -51.77 60.62
N GLN A 257 4.86 -52.56 61.61
CA GLN A 257 3.50 -53.01 61.96
C GLN A 257 2.36 -51.96 61.92
N ALA A 258 2.65 -50.68 61.68
CA ALA A 258 1.67 -49.59 61.64
C ALA A 258 0.89 -49.47 60.31
N VAL A 259 1.39 -50.02 59.19
CA VAL A 259 0.66 -50.02 57.90
C VAL A 259 -0.36 -51.17 57.82
N ARG A 260 -0.09 -52.29 58.49
CA ARG A 260 -0.99 -53.47 58.54
C ARG A 260 -2.28 -53.19 59.32
N ALA A 261 -2.17 -52.52 60.47
CA ALA A 261 -3.32 -52.19 61.33
C ALA A 261 -4.29 -51.17 60.69
N ARG A 262 -3.81 -50.34 59.75
CA ARG A 262 -4.62 -49.28 59.11
C ARG A 262 -5.35 -49.76 57.85
N ILE A 263 -4.86 -50.84 57.23
CA ILE A 263 -5.53 -51.54 56.13
C ILE A 263 -6.63 -52.47 56.67
N GLU A 264 -6.41 -53.11 57.82
CA GLU A 264 -7.43 -53.94 58.50
C GLU A 264 -8.63 -53.11 58.98
N GLY A 265 -8.42 -51.88 59.48
CA GLY A 265 -9.52 -50.97 59.83
C GLY A 265 -10.32 -50.43 58.64
N TRP A 266 -9.75 -50.43 57.43
CA TRP A 266 -10.45 -50.01 56.21
C TRP A 266 -11.38 -51.11 55.67
N LEU A 267 -11.06 -52.38 55.93
CA LEU A 267 -11.84 -53.55 55.52
C LEU A 267 -13.11 -53.78 56.36
N GLU A 268 -13.14 -53.31 57.62
CA GLU A 268 -14.35 -53.39 58.46
C GLU A 268 -15.38 -52.28 58.15
N SER A 269 -15.00 -51.23 57.44
CA SER A 269 -15.85 -50.03 57.22
C SER A 269 -16.53 -49.98 55.84
N ALA A 270 -16.28 -50.94 54.95
CA ALA A 270 -16.77 -50.93 53.56
C ALA A 270 -17.91 -51.94 53.27
N HIS A 271 -18.74 -52.26 54.28
CA HIS A 271 -20.06 -52.84 54.03
C HIS A 271 -21.05 -51.70 53.76
N VAL A 272 -21.28 -51.36 52.48
CA VAL A 272 -22.59 -50.99 51.90
C VAL A 272 -22.41 -50.46 50.47
N ALA A 273 -23.16 -51.07 49.56
CA ALA A 273 -23.61 -50.63 48.23
C ALA A 273 -23.12 -51.48 47.02
N LEU A 274 -23.56 -52.74 46.97
CA LEU A 274 -23.65 -53.54 45.73
C LEU A 274 -25.13 -53.71 45.32
N PRO A 275 -25.49 -53.70 44.02
CA PRO A 275 -26.86 -53.91 43.56
C PRO A 275 -27.37 -55.32 43.88
N ALA A 276 -28.64 -55.45 44.27
CA ALA A 276 -29.30 -56.69 44.69
C ALA A 276 -29.23 -57.87 43.68
N ALA A 277 -28.82 -57.63 42.43
CA ALA A 277 -28.66 -58.65 41.39
C ALA A 277 -27.36 -59.49 41.48
N MET A 278 -26.35 -59.08 42.24
CA MET A 278 -25.08 -59.82 42.37
C MET A 278 -24.96 -60.65 43.66
N HIS A 279 -25.91 -60.53 44.59
CA HIS A 279 -25.95 -61.35 45.82
C HIS A 279 -25.97 -62.88 45.57
N PRO A 280 -26.69 -63.43 44.57
CA PRO A 280 -26.77 -64.90 44.38
C PRO A 280 -25.52 -65.53 43.76
N ALA A 281 -24.63 -64.73 43.16
CA ALA A 281 -23.40 -65.19 42.54
C ALA A 281 -22.24 -65.18 43.54
N LEU A 282 -22.17 -64.18 44.41
CA LEU A 282 -21.18 -64.08 45.48
C LEU A 282 -21.48 -65.07 46.63
N GLU A 283 -22.74 -65.32 46.98
CA GLU A 283 -23.11 -66.39 47.93
C GLU A 283 -22.71 -67.79 47.44
N ARG A 284 -22.73 -68.03 46.12
CA ARG A 284 -22.28 -69.31 45.54
C ARG A 284 -20.76 -69.44 45.48
N VAL A 285 -20.02 -68.35 45.33
CA VAL A 285 -18.55 -68.37 45.42
C VAL A 285 -18.09 -68.56 46.88
N GLY A 286 -18.82 -67.99 47.85
CA GLY A 286 -18.56 -68.18 49.29
C GLY A 286 -18.85 -69.61 49.80
N GLN A 287 -19.84 -70.31 49.23
CA GLN A 287 -20.16 -71.69 49.61
C GLN A 287 -19.17 -72.74 49.06
N PHE A 288 -18.31 -72.40 48.10
CA PHE A 288 -17.24 -73.29 47.61
C PHE A 288 -15.89 -73.10 48.33
N ALA A 289 -15.80 -72.16 49.29
CA ALA A 289 -14.57 -71.88 50.04
C ALA A 289 -14.40 -72.70 51.33
N VAL A 290 -15.33 -73.61 51.66
CA VAL A 290 -15.15 -74.56 52.77
C VAL A 290 -15.59 -75.96 52.32
N SER A 291 -14.69 -76.68 51.66
CA SER A 291 -14.79 -78.14 51.51
C SER A 291 -13.39 -78.76 51.46
N PRO A 292 -13.07 -79.80 52.25
CA PRO A 292 -11.69 -80.23 52.49
C PRO A 292 -11.12 -81.20 51.44
N ASN A 293 -11.60 -81.24 50.20
CA ASN A 293 -11.15 -82.23 49.21
C ASN A 293 -10.83 -81.60 47.83
N GLY A 294 -9.54 -81.55 47.49
CA GLY A 294 -8.99 -80.88 46.31
C GLY A 294 -9.08 -81.67 44.99
N ARG A 295 -10.28 -81.90 44.45
CA ARG A 295 -10.44 -82.44 43.07
C ARG A 295 -11.36 -81.66 42.12
N ASP A 296 -12.14 -80.68 42.58
CA ASP A 296 -13.05 -79.89 41.70
C ASP A 296 -12.54 -78.49 41.30
N ILE A 297 -11.27 -78.19 41.58
CA ILE A 297 -10.66 -76.89 41.24
C ILE A 297 -10.40 -76.78 39.72
N GLY A 298 -10.07 -77.89 39.04
CA GLY A 298 -9.69 -77.86 37.62
C GLY A 298 -10.83 -77.51 36.64
N MET A 299 -12.03 -78.08 36.83
CA MET A 299 -13.17 -77.84 35.93
C MET A 299 -13.81 -76.47 36.15
N SER A 300 -13.85 -76.00 37.40
CA SER A 300 -14.35 -74.67 37.75
C SER A 300 -13.45 -73.55 37.23
N VAL A 301 -12.12 -73.77 37.22
CA VAL A 301 -11.14 -72.84 36.63
C VAL A 301 -11.22 -72.83 35.12
N ILE A 302 -11.40 -73.97 34.43
CA ILE A 302 -11.50 -74.01 32.96
C ILE A 302 -12.81 -73.39 32.46
N VAL A 303 -13.95 -73.68 33.11
CA VAL A 303 -15.24 -73.06 32.76
C VAL A 303 -15.24 -71.58 33.13
N GLY A 304 -14.65 -71.21 34.27
CA GLY A 304 -14.42 -69.82 34.65
C GLY A 304 -13.51 -69.08 33.68
N LEU A 305 -12.43 -69.71 33.19
CA LEU A 305 -11.48 -69.15 32.22
C LEU A 305 -12.09 -69.08 30.81
N ALA A 306 -12.92 -70.04 30.40
CA ALA A 306 -13.63 -70.00 29.13
C ALA A 306 -14.74 -68.93 29.12
N ILE A 307 -15.47 -68.76 30.22
CA ILE A 307 -16.44 -67.68 30.42
C ILE A 307 -15.71 -66.33 30.53
N LEU A 308 -14.55 -66.27 31.17
CA LEU A 308 -13.70 -65.08 31.24
C LEU A 308 -13.10 -64.72 29.88
N ILE A 309 -12.64 -65.69 29.07
CA ILE A 309 -12.14 -65.47 27.71
C ILE A 309 -13.28 -65.08 26.76
N ALA A 310 -14.47 -65.68 26.90
CA ALA A 310 -15.66 -65.29 26.15
C ALA A 310 -16.17 -63.91 26.55
N ALA A 311 -16.15 -63.58 27.85
CA ALA A 311 -16.45 -62.25 28.37
C ALA A 311 -15.41 -61.22 27.93
N VAL A 312 -14.12 -61.54 27.96
CA VAL A 312 -13.01 -60.69 27.47
C VAL A 312 -13.07 -60.52 25.96
N ARG A 313 -13.45 -61.55 25.18
CA ARG A 313 -13.70 -61.41 23.72
C ARG A 313 -14.93 -60.56 23.41
N ARG A 314 -15.96 -60.62 24.24
CA ARG A 314 -17.18 -59.78 24.13
C ARG A 314 -16.97 -58.37 24.71
N LEU A 315 -15.93 -58.16 25.53
CA LEU A 315 -15.51 -56.89 26.14
C LEU A 315 -14.33 -56.21 25.43
N ARG A 316 -13.60 -56.90 24.53
CA ARG A 316 -12.64 -56.29 23.59
C ARG A 316 -13.45 -55.57 22.53
N GLY A 317 -13.81 -54.33 22.80
CA GLY A 317 -14.55 -53.56 21.83
C GLY A 317 -13.72 -53.28 20.58
N HIS A 318 -14.42 -52.93 19.52
CA HIS A 318 -13.87 -52.79 18.19
C HIS A 318 -13.64 -51.31 17.88
N GLY A 319 -12.63 -51.03 17.06
CA GLY A 319 -12.45 -49.73 16.43
C GLY A 319 -12.78 -49.82 14.95
N ASP A 320 -13.13 -48.69 14.36
CA ASP A 320 -13.38 -48.58 12.93
C ASP A 320 -12.24 -47.80 12.27
N LEU A 321 -11.90 -48.14 11.04
CA LEU A 321 -10.92 -47.41 10.24
C LEU A 321 -11.60 -46.90 8.98
N VAL A 322 -11.56 -45.60 8.76
CA VAL A 322 -12.03 -44.95 7.52
C VAL A 322 -10.80 -44.57 6.71
N ILE A 323 -10.76 -45.04 5.46
CA ILE A 323 -9.70 -44.69 4.52
C ILE A 323 -10.30 -43.76 3.48
N ALA A 324 -9.77 -42.56 3.38
CA ALA A 324 -10.13 -41.57 2.38
C ALA A 324 -8.97 -41.42 1.39
N ILE A 325 -9.25 -41.52 0.10
CA ILE A 325 -8.29 -41.36 -0.99
C ILE A 325 -8.66 -40.10 -1.75
N GLU A 326 -7.80 -39.09 -1.64
CA GLU A 326 -7.96 -37.81 -2.31
C GLU A 326 -7.24 -37.83 -3.66
N TYR A 327 -7.98 -37.48 -4.71
CA TYR A 327 -7.45 -37.28 -6.05
C TYR A 327 -8.36 -36.30 -6.82
N PRO A 328 -7.90 -35.70 -7.93
CA PRO A 328 -8.67 -34.69 -8.64
C PRO A 328 -9.98 -35.26 -9.20
N LEU A 329 -11.06 -34.46 -9.18
CA LEU A 329 -12.39 -34.88 -9.70
C LEU A 329 -12.39 -35.10 -11.22
N GLU A 330 -11.47 -34.46 -11.93
CA GLU A 330 -11.30 -34.59 -13.38
C GLU A 330 -10.63 -35.90 -13.80
N LEU A 331 -10.07 -36.68 -12.88
CA LEU A 331 -9.42 -37.96 -13.20
C LEU A 331 -10.25 -39.16 -12.74
N ARG A 332 -10.15 -40.27 -13.49
CA ARG A 332 -10.75 -41.54 -13.11
C ARG A 332 -9.74 -42.39 -12.33
N GLY A 333 -9.98 -42.56 -11.04
CA GLY A 333 -9.15 -43.37 -10.16
C GLY A 333 -9.71 -44.77 -9.90
N SER A 334 -8.84 -45.79 -9.95
CA SER A 334 -9.12 -47.15 -9.51
C SER A 334 -8.07 -47.57 -8.49
N PHE A 335 -8.50 -47.79 -7.24
CA PHE A 335 -7.59 -48.05 -6.12
C PHE A 335 -7.93 -49.35 -5.38
N THR A 336 -6.89 -49.99 -4.88
CA THR A 336 -6.94 -51.17 -4.03
C THR A 336 -6.27 -50.85 -2.70
N VAL A 337 -7.01 -51.09 -1.60
CA VAL A 337 -6.49 -50.95 -0.24
C VAL A 337 -6.05 -52.32 0.28
N ARG A 338 -4.88 -52.38 0.91
CA ARG A 338 -4.38 -53.55 1.64
C ARG A 338 -4.09 -53.14 3.09
N ILE A 339 -4.56 -53.93 4.04
CA ILE A 339 -4.32 -53.72 5.47
C ILE A 339 -3.51 -54.91 6.01
N SER A 340 -2.36 -54.66 6.63
CA SER A 340 -1.50 -55.68 7.23
C SER A 340 -1.05 -55.33 8.65
N GLU A 341 -0.42 -56.29 9.32
CA GLU A 341 0.04 -56.15 10.72
C GLU A 341 1.56 -55.98 10.82
N GLN A 342 2.28 -56.01 9.69
CA GLN A 342 3.74 -55.89 9.62
C GLN A 342 4.13 -54.90 8.52
N PRO A 343 5.11 -54.01 8.76
CA PRO A 343 5.56 -53.03 7.77
C PRO A 343 6.20 -53.72 6.56
N GLY A 344 6.03 -53.16 5.36
CA GLY A 344 6.77 -53.60 4.16
C GLY A 344 6.37 -54.97 3.58
N GLN A 345 5.22 -55.53 3.98
CA GLN A 345 4.68 -56.75 3.33
C GLN A 345 4.10 -56.47 1.93
N HIS A 346 3.91 -55.21 1.55
CA HIS A 346 3.29 -54.81 0.28
C HIS A 346 4.35 -54.30 -0.71
N LYS A 347 4.72 -55.13 -1.70
CA LYS A 347 5.55 -54.70 -2.83
C LYS A 347 4.66 -54.16 -3.96
N ARG A 348 5.11 -53.10 -4.65
CA ARG A 348 4.48 -52.57 -5.87
C ARG A 348 4.26 -53.72 -6.87
N ALA A 349 3.04 -53.89 -7.37
CA ALA A 349 2.74 -54.96 -8.32
C ALA A 349 3.61 -54.81 -9.58
N LYS A 350 4.31 -55.88 -9.99
CA LYS A 350 5.11 -55.86 -11.23
C LYS A 350 4.19 -55.83 -12.46
N SER A 351 4.66 -55.15 -13.49
CA SER A 351 3.93 -54.58 -14.62
C SER A 351 3.29 -55.53 -15.66
N SER A 352 2.90 -56.78 -15.34
CA SER A 352 2.46 -57.73 -16.38
C SER A 352 1.25 -58.63 -16.11
N GLU A 353 0.49 -58.48 -15.02
CA GLU A 353 -0.68 -59.34 -14.77
C GLU A 353 -1.98 -58.53 -14.64
N ALA A 354 -2.44 -58.01 -15.77
CA ALA A 354 -3.82 -57.59 -15.96
C ALA A 354 -4.43 -58.45 -17.06
N SER A 355 -4.60 -59.74 -16.79
CA SER A 355 -5.44 -60.63 -17.59
C SER A 355 -6.00 -61.72 -16.70
N SER A 356 -7.32 -61.63 -16.49
CA SER A 356 -8.26 -62.70 -16.14
C SER A 356 -7.68 -63.96 -15.47
N THR A 357 -7.84 -64.10 -14.14
CA THR A 357 -8.08 -65.42 -13.55
C THR A 357 -8.73 -65.34 -12.16
N VAL A 358 -9.90 -65.96 -12.04
CA VAL A 358 -10.50 -66.34 -10.75
C VAL A 358 -9.79 -67.59 -10.27
N VAL A 359 -9.07 -67.54 -9.14
CA VAL A 359 -8.58 -68.74 -8.44
C VAL A 359 -8.72 -68.57 -6.92
N ARG A 360 -9.21 -69.64 -6.28
CA ARG A 360 -9.49 -69.84 -4.85
C ARG A 360 -8.24 -70.18 -4.02
N GLU A 361 -8.28 -69.69 -2.78
CA GLU A 361 -7.79 -70.23 -1.48
C GLU A 361 -6.30 -70.54 -1.21
N GLY A 362 -5.83 -70.10 -0.03
CA GLY A 362 -4.62 -70.62 0.64
C GLY A 362 -4.04 -69.79 1.80
N PHE A 363 -4.63 -69.91 3.01
CA PHE A 363 -4.08 -69.68 4.37
C PHE A 363 -3.23 -68.43 4.79
N SER A 364 -3.78 -67.77 5.82
CA SER A 364 -3.13 -67.21 7.05
C SER A 364 -2.55 -65.78 7.07
N LYS A 365 -2.91 -65.06 8.15
CA LYS A 365 -2.79 -63.64 8.49
C LYS A 365 -3.74 -62.73 7.70
N ARG A 366 -4.66 -62.07 8.43
CA ARG A 366 -5.76 -61.25 7.89
C ARG A 366 -5.21 -60.10 7.03
N THR A 367 -5.24 -60.25 5.71
CA THR A 367 -5.08 -59.13 4.76
C THR A 367 -6.40 -58.96 4.02
N VAL A 368 -7.13 -57.88 4.31
CA VAL A 368 -8.40 -57.57 3.64
C VAL A 368 -8.07 -56.87 2.32
N HIS A 369 -8.63 -57.37 1.22
CA HIS A 369 -8.46 -56.81 -0.13
C HIS A 369 -9.81 -56.25 -0.58
N GLN A 370 -9.88 -54.97 -0.94
CA GLN A 370 -11.12 -54.35 -1.40
C GLN A 370 -10.83 -53.27 -2.45
N ASN A 371 -11.59 -53.29 -3.56
CA ASN A 371 -11.65 -52.16 -4.48
C ASN A 371 -12.52 -51.08 -3.83
N VAL A 372 -11.99 -49.87 -3.75
CA VAL A 372 -12.55 -48.80 -2.93
C VAL A 372 -12.86 -47.55 -3.75
N GLY A 373 -13.94 -46.86 -3.35
CA GLY A 373 -14.20 -45.49 -3.82
C GLY A 373 -13.28 -44.48 -3.15
N ARG A 374 -13.63 -43.20 -3.20
CA ARG A 374 -12.88 -42.13 -2.49
C ARG A 374 -12.89 -42.27 -0.98
N GLU A 375 -13.85 -43.00 -0.42
CA GLU A 375 -13.90 -43.29 1.00
C GLU A 375 -14.35 -44.73 1.22
N THR A 376 -13.70 -45.45 2.12
CA THR A 376 -14.10 -46.82 2.51
C THR A 376 -13.86 -47.04 3.99
N GLN A 377 -14.87 -47.61 4.65
CA GLN A 377 -14.85 -47.89 6.08
C GLN A 377 -14.67 -49.38 6.34
N PHE A 378 -13.69 -49.71 7.17
CA PHE A 378 -13.42 -51.04 7.69
C PHE A 378 -13.88 -51.08 9.16
N GLN A 379 -14.98 -51.78 9.40
CA GLN A 379 -15.59 -51.88 10.74
C GLN A 379 -15.09 -53.10 11.50
N GLY A 380 -15.11 -53.03 12.83
CA GLY A 380 -14.89 -54.22 13.65
C GLY A 380 -13.42 -54.61 13.86
N LEU A 381 -12.48 -53.71 13.58
CA LEU A 381 -11.05 -53.99 13.70
C LEU A 381 -10.63 -54.12 15.18
N ILE A 382 -9.77 -55.10 15.45
CA ILE A 382 -9.23 -55.32 16.79
C ILE A 382 -8.27 -54.16 17.12
N PRO A 383 -8.34 -53.55 18.31
CA PRO A 383 -7.46 -52.45 18.68
C PRO A 383 -5.97 -52.87 18.66
N LYS A 384 -5.19 -52.34 17.70
CA LYS A 384 -3.73 -52.50 17.52
C LYS A 384 -3.22 -51.62 16.37
N ILE A 385 -1.92 -51.67 16.11
CA ILE A 385 -1.29 -51.01 14.96
C ILE A 385 -1.53 -51.83 13.68
N TYR A 386 -1.98 -51.18 12.61
CA TYR A 386 -2.09 -51.73 11.25
C TYR A 386 -1.25 -50.87 10.28
N TYR A 387 -0.78 -51.49 9.21
CA TYR A 387 -0.17 -50.81 8.07
C TYR A 387 -1.14 -50.86 6.91
N VAL A 388 -1.49 -49.70 6.37
CA VAL A 388 -2.49 -49.53 5.33
C VAL A 388 -1.76 -49.06 4.08
N ALA A 389 -1.77 -49.88 3.03
CA ALA A 389 -1.20 -49.55 1.74
C ALA A 389 -2.32 -49.31 0.72
N VAL A 390 -2.21 -48.23 -0.05
CA VAL A 390 -3.09 -47.90 -1.17
C VAL A 390 -2.28 -47.96 -2.46
N ASP A 391 -2.75 -48.77 -3.40
CA ASP A 391 -2.14 -48.97 -4.74
C ASP A 391 -3.23 -48.75 -5.78
N GLY A 392 -2.96 -47.98 -6.83
CA GLY A 392 -3.99 -47.69 -7.82
C GLY A 392 -3.48 -47.12 -9.13
N VAL A 393 -4.44 -46.75 -9.97
CA VAL A 393 -4.21 -46.15 -11.29
C VAL A 393 -5.13 -44.95 -11.45
N LEU A 394 -4.57 -43.82 -11.86
CA LEU A 394 -5.29 -42.64 -12.32
C LEU A 394 -5.26 -42.61 -13.84
N MET A 395 -6.44 -42.45 -14.42
CA MET A 395 -6.67 -42.42 -15.86
C MET A 395 -7.36 -41.11 -16.26
N ASP A 396 -7.05 -40.65 -17.46
CA ASP A 396 -7.84 -39.63 -18.15
C ASP A 396 -9.24 -40.21 -18.46
N PRO A 397 -10.33 -39.52 -18.07
CA PRO A 397 -11.69 -40.00 -18.29
C PRO A 397 -12.08 -40.11 -19.76
N ASP A 398 -11.49 -39.30 -20.65
CA ASP A 398 -11.93 -39.15 -22.04
C ASP A 398 -11.31 -40.22 -22.96
N ASN A 399 -10.01 -40.48 -22.81
CA ASN A 399 -9.27 -41.42 -23.67
C ASN A 399 -8.84 -42.71 -22.93
N GLY A 400 -9.01 -42.78 -21.61
CA GLY A 400 -8.61 -43.94 -20.80
C GLY A 400 -7.11 -44.13 -20.65
N GLU A 401 -6.28 -43.14 -21.01
CA GLU A 401 -4.83 -43.17 -20.85
C GLU A 401 -4.47 -43.22 -19.37
N VAL A 402 -3.55 -44.13 -19.00
CA VAL A 402 -3.02 -44.22 -17.64
C VAL A 402 -2.02 -43.09 -17.40
N LEU A 403 -2.43 -42.08 -16.64
CA LEU A 403 -1.61 -40.90 -16.33
C LEU A 403 -0.63 -41.18 -15.19
N LEU A 404 -1.07 -41.86 -14.12
CA LEU A 404 -0.25 -42.13 -12.93
C LEU A 404 -0.62 -43.46 -12.28
N ARG A 405 0.35 -44.11 -11.64
CA ARG A 405 0.14 -45.30 -10.79
C ARG A 405 0.66 -45.04 -9.38
N PRO A 406 -0.12 -44.33 -8.53
CA PRO A 406 0.33 -43.91 -7.22
C PRO A 406 0.30 -45.08 -6.21
N PHE A 407 1.21 -45.03 -5.24
CA PHE A 407 1.34 -46.01 -4.16
C PHE A 407 1.78 -45.29 -2.89
N ASP A 408 1.12 -45.56 -1.77
CA ASP A 408 1.48 -45.02 -0.46
C ASP A 408 1.11 -46.00 0.67
N GLU A 409 1.84 -45.98 1.78
CA GLU A 409 1.65 -46.87 2.94
C GLU A 409 1.80 -46.10 4.26
N HIS A 410 0.79 -46.17 5.13
CA HIS A 410 0.78 -45.51 6.45
C HIS A 410 0.53 -46.48 7.60
N ALA A 411 1.13 -46.23 8.76
CA ALA A 411 0.85 -46.96 9.99
C ALA A 411 -0.26 -46.27 10.81
N VAL A 412 -1.22 -47.03 11.31
CA VAL A 412 -2.39 -46.51 12.05
C VAL A 412 -2.68 -47.32 13.30
N VAL A 413 -2.93 -46.63 14.42
CA VAL A 413 -3.30 -47.25 15.69
C VAL A 413 -4.82 -47.27 15.84
N VAL A 414 -5.44 -48.43 15.65
CA VAL A 414 -6.88 -48.59 15.89
C VAL A 414 -7.11 -48.79 17.39
N SER A 415 -8.01 -47.99 17.97
CA SER A 415 -8.33 -48.01 19.41
C SER A 415 -9.77 -48.43 19.65
N ASN A 416 -10.06 -48.97 20.84
CA ASN A 416 -11.37 -49.49 21.19
C ASN A 416 -12.46 -48.38 21.19
N GLY A 417 -13.55 -48.60 20.45
CA GLY A 417 -14.71 -47.69 20.39
C GLY A 417 -14.46 -46.38 19.66
N LYS A 418 -13.31 -46.24 18.97
CA LYS A 418 -12.95 -45.05 18.20
C LYS A 418 -12.90 -45.37 16.71
N THR A 419 -13.37 -44.42 15.91
CA THR A 419 -13.18 -44.41 14.47
C THR A 419 -11.93 -43.59 14.16
N VAL A 420 -10.96 -44.20 13.48
CA VAL A 420 -9.74 -43.53 13.02
C VAL A 420 -9.88 -43.29 11.53
N ARG A 421 -9.69 -42.05 11.08
CA ARG A 421 -9.68 -41.69 9.66
C ARG A 421 -8.24 -41.55 9.18
N LEU A 422 -7.93 -42.11 8.02
CA LEU A 422 -6.62 -42.01 7.38
C LEU A 422 -6.81 -41.52 5.94
N GLU A 423 -6.11 -40.45 5.61
CA GLU A 423 -6.22 -39.74 4.33
C GLU A 423 -4.98 -40.00 3.50
N PHE A 424 -5.18 -40.39 2.24
CA PHE A 424 -4.14 -40.64 1.25
C PHE A 424 -4.26 -39.62 0.13
N ASP A 425 -3.29 -38.72 0.03
CA ASP A 425 -3.19 -37.78 -1.09
C ASP A 425 -2.53 -38.47 -2.30
N MET A 426 -3.35 -38.79 -3.29
CA MET A 426 -2.94 -39.47 -4.51
C MET A 426 -2.94 -38.53 -5.72
N GLN A 427 -2.90 -37.20 -5.50
CA GLN A 427 -2.87 -36.23 -6.59
C GLN A 427 -1.57 -36.31 -7.41
N PRO A 428 -1.64 -36.20 -8.76
CA PRO A 428 -0.44 -36.11 -9.59
C PRO A 428 0.39 -34.88 -9.24
N ARG A 429 1.73 -35.03 -9.20
CA ARG A 429 2.66 -33.91 -9.00
C ARG A 429 3.01 -33.18 -10.30
N GLU A 430 2.91 -33.89 -11.42
CA GLU A 430 3.19 -33.38 -12.76
C GLU A 430 2.04 -33.78 -13.69
N CYS A 431 1.67 -32.87 -14.58
CA CYS A 431 0.61 -32.99 -15.57
C CYS A 431 1.23 -33.13 -16.97
N PRO A 432 0.67 -33.98 -17.83
CA PRO A 432 1.14 -34.12 -19.21
C PRO A 432 0.75 -32.89 -20.04
N VAL A 433 1.72 -32.33 -20.77
CA VAL A 433 1.51 -31.23 -21.71
C VAL A 433 2.02 -31.64 -23.08
N ASP A 434 1.10 -31.70 -24.05
CA ASP A 434 1.37 -32.07 -25.44
C ASP A 434 1.62 -30.81 -26.28
N VAL A 435 2.87 -30.57 -26.62
CA VAL A 435 3.29 -29.43 -27.43
C VAL A 435 3.33 -29.84 -28.89
N GLN A 436 2.41 -29.30 -29.69
CA GLN A 436 2.39 -29.44 -31.14
C GLN A 436 3.15 -28.28 -31.79
N VAL A 437 4.14 -28.60 -32.61
CA VAL A 437 5.00 -27.60 -33.25
C VAL A 437 4.71 -27.56 -34.74
N PHE A 438 4.44 -26.36 -35.22
CA PHE A 438 4.17 -26.07 -36.62
C PHE A 438 5.23 -25.14 -37.20
N TRP A 439 5.45 -25.26 -38.50
CA TRP A 439 6.20 -24.33 -39.34
C TRP A 439 5.33 -24.02 -40.55
N ASP A 440 4.91 -22.76 -40.69
CA ASP A 440 3.99 -22.33 -41.75
C ASP A 440 2.73 -23.23 -41.80
N LYS A 441 2.15 -23.51 -40.62
CA LYS A 441 0.99 -24.40 -40.41
C LYS A 441 1.21 -25.88 -40.78
N GLN A 442 2.42 -26.30 -41.10
CA GLN A 442 2.75 -27.72 -41.29
C GLN A 442 3.41 -28.31 -40.03
N PRO A 443 3.08 -29.53 -39.60
CA PRO A 443 3.73 -30.16 -38.46
C PRO A 443 5.23 -30.33 -38.71
N THR A 444 6.05 -29.92 -37.75
CA THR A 444 7.52 -29.94 -37.89
C THR A 444 8.11 -31.15 -37.18
N GLU A 445 8.80 -32.01 -37.93
CA GLU A 445 9.61 -33.10 -37.37
C GLU A 445 10.92 -32.57 -36.79
N ASP A 446 11.46 -33.24 -35.77
CA ASP A 446 12.72 -32.91 -35.10
C ASP A 446 12.81 -31.50 -34.48
N ALA A 447 11.68 -30.85 -34.23
CA ALA A 447 11.66 -29.60 -33.47
C ALA A 447 11.97 -29.88 -31.99
N GLY A 448 12.90 -29.11 -31.42
CA GLY A 448 13.24 -29.20 -30.00
C GLY A 448 12.21 -28.43 -29.17
N VAL A 449 11.71 -29.05 -28.10
CA VAL A 449 10.79 -28.48 -27.14
C VAL A 449 11.35 -28.68 -25.73
N SER A 450 11.55 -27.60 -24.98
CA SER A 450 11.97 -27.64 -23.58
C SER A 450 11.13 -26.70 -22.73
N ALA A 451 11.15 -26.90 -21.41
CA ALA A 451 10.54 -25.99 -20.45
C ALA A 451 11.65 -25.22 -19.72
N ARG A 452 11.49 -23.90 -19.64
CA ARG A 452 12.46 -22.99 -19.01
C ARG A 452 12.58 -23.31 -17.51
N ALA A 453 13.80 -23.21 -16.98
CA ALA A 453 14.14 -23.52 -15.59
C ALA A 453 13.90 -24.99 -15.14
N ILE A 454 13.49 -25.89 -16.04
CA ILE A 454 13.38 -27.33 -15.77
C ILE A 454 14.54 -28.06 -16.44
N PRO A 455 15.55 -28.52 -15.67
CA PRO A 455 16.69 -29.26 -16.22
C PRO A 455 16.23 -30.52 -16.96
N ASN A 456 16.90 -30.86 -18.05
CA ASN A 456 16.64 -32.09 -18.83
C ASN A 456 15.21 -32.23 -19.38
N SER A 457 14.48 -31.12 -19.52
CA SER A 457 13.13 -31.08 -20.10
C SER A 457 13.12 -31.18 -21.64
N LEU A 458 14.25 -31.03 -22.32
CA LEU A 458 14.33 -31.05 -23.77
C LEU A 458 13.83 -32.39 -24.35
N ARG A 459 12.85 -32.31 -25.24
CA ARG A 459 12.29 -33.38 -26.06
C ARG A 459 12.29 -32.94 -27.52
N TYR A 460 12.30 -33.90 -28.42
CA TYR A 460 12.16 -33.63 -29.85
C TYR A 460 10.81 -34.14 -30.33
N THR A 461 10.18 -33.41 -31.23
CA THR A 461 8.89 -33.79 -31.78
C THR A 461 8.97 -35.08 -32.58
N ARG A 462 7.96 -35.94 -32.42
CA ARG A 462 7.70 -37.09 -33.31
C ARG A 462 6.30 -36.88 -33.90
N ASN A 463 6.18 -36.93 -35.22
CA ASN A 463 4.95 -36.56 -35.94
C ASN A 463 4.43 -35.15 -35.56
N GLY A 464 5.34 -34.18 -35.34
CA GLY A 464 4.98 -32.80 -35.00
C GLY A 464 4.59 -32.54 -33.53
N ALA A 465 4.63 -33.53 -32.65
CA ALA A 465 4.27 -33.36 -31.23
C ALA A 465 5.37 -33.84 -30.27
N ALA A 466 5.54 -33.16 -29.14
CA ALA A 466 6.40 -33.55 -28.04
C ALA A 466 5.65 -33.44 -26.71
N ARG A 467 5.78 -34.44 -25.83
CA ARG A 467 5.11 -34.46 -24.52
C ARG A 467 6.08 -34.05 -23.41
N LEU A 468 5.70 -33.05 -22.64
CA LEU A 468 6.35 -32.61 -21.40
C LEU A 468 5.52 -33.04 -20.19
N ARG A 469 6.17 -33.07 -19.01
CA ARG A 469 5.50 -33.26 -17.73
C ARG A 469 5.83 -32.07 -16.84
N LEU A 470 4.82 -31.29 -16.47
CA LEU A 470 4.96 -30.00 -15.79
C LEU A 470 4.05 -29.97 -14.57
N CYS A 471 4.50 -29.39 -13.46
CA CYS A 471 3.60 -29.14 -12.32
C CYS A 471 2.51 -28.12 -12.68
N MET A 472 1.45 -28.04 -11.88
CA MET A 472 0.42 -27.00 -12.04
C MET A 472 1.05 -25.61 -11.87
N GLY A 473 0.56 -24.64 -12.63
CA GLY A 473 1.05 -23.24 -12.61
C GLY A 473 1.58 -22.75 -13.95
N SER A 474 2.19 -21.56 -13.95
CA SER A 474 2.73 -20.94 -15.16
C SER A 474 4.11 -21.51 -15.51
N HIS A 475 4.30 -21.89 -16.78
CA HIS A 475 5.55 -22.39 -17.35
C HIS A 475 5.85 -21.69 -18.67
N THR A 476 7.13 -21.43 -18.93
CA THR A 476 7.57 -20.95 -20.26
C THR A 476 8.10 -22.13 -21.08
N ILE A 477 7.44 -22.43 -22.19
CA ILE A 477 7.88 -23.44 -23.16
C ILE A 477 8.76 -22.77 -24.21
N VAL A 478 9.91 -23.38 -24.47
CA VAL A 478 10.86 -22.97 -25.50
C VAL A 478 10.79 -23.97 -26.64
N VAL A 479 10.58 -23.49 -27.85
CA VAL A 479 10.51 -24.30 -29.07
C VAL A 479 11.52 -23.79 -30.07
N GLY A 480 12.26 -24.68 -30.71
CA GLY A 480 13.26 -24.32 -31.71
C GLY A 480 13.34 -25.33 -32.84
N SER A 481 13.40 -24.83 -34.06
CA SER A 481 13.64 -25.62 -35.27
C SER A 481 14.32 -24.77 -36.33
N GLY A 482 15.15 -25.39 -37.17
CA GLY A 482 15.89 -24.71 -38.24
C GLY A 482 16.76 -23.56 -37.72
N ASP A 483 16.38 -22.33 -38.06
CA ASP A 483 17.06 -21.08 -37.71
C ASP A 483 16.30 -20.22 -36.68
N ARG A 484 15.23 -20.76 -36.07
CA ARG A 484 14.30 -20.01 -35.21
C ARG A 484 14.15 -20.62 -33.82
N VAL A 485 13.91 -19.74 -32.85
CA VAL A 485 13.48 -20.08 -31.50
C VAL A 485 12.32 -19.19 -31.08
N ALA A 486 11.31 -19.78 -30.47
CA ALA A 486 10.18 -19.09 -29.87
C ALA A 486 9.98 -19.53 -28.41
N GLU A 487 9.49 -18.60 -27.59
CA GLU A 487 9.03 -18.86 -26.24
C GLU A 487 7.53 -18.60 -26.14
N ARG A 488 6.83 -19.43 -25.37
CA ARG A 488 5.41 -19.26 -25.06
C ARG A 488 5.14 -19.57 -23.60
N GLU A 489 4.49 -18.64 -22.92
CA GLU A 489 3.97 -18.87 -21.58
C GLU A 489 2.68 -19.69 -21.66
N ILE A 490 2.58 -20.71 -20.80
CA ILE A 490 1.42 -21.58 -20.68
C ILE A 490 1.06 -21.69 -19.21
N GLU A 491 -0.23 -21.81 -18.92
CA GLU A 491 -0.72 -22.07 -17.58
C GLU A 491 -1.29 -23.49 -17.53
N VAL A 492 -0.71 -24.33 -16.65
CA VAL A 492 -1.16 -25.70 -16.45
C VAL A 492 -2.17 -25.69 -15.30
N THR A 493 -3.45 -25.76 -15.65
CA THR A 493 -4.58 -25.66 -14.70
C THR A 493 -5.37 -26.96 -14.55
N SER A 494 -4.99 -28.01 -15.26
CA SER A 494 -5.66 -29.32 -15.23
C SER A 494 -4.63 -30.44 -15.18
N TYR A 495 -4.99 -31.51 -14.46
CA TYR A 495 -4.25 -32.77 -14.41
C TYR A 495 -4.46 -33.64 -15.65
N SER A 496 -5.41 -33.29 -16.52
CA SER A 496 -5.64 -33.94 -17.81
C SER A 496 -4.64 -33.42 -18.87
N PRO A 497 -4.31 -34.21 -19.91
CA PRO A 497 -3.38 -33.79 -20.96
C PRO A 497 -3.79 -32.47 -21.62
N THR A 498 -2.93 -31.46 -21.49
CA THR A 498 -3.16 -30.13 -22.08
C THR A 498 -2.40 -30.03 -23.40
N THR A 499 -3.09 -29.72 -24.50
CA THR A 499 -2.45 -29.56 -25.82
C THR A 499 -2.16 -28.09 -26.13
N VAL A 500 -0.93 -27.78 -26.52
CA VAL A 500 -0.48 -26.43 -26.86
C VAL A 500 0.11 -26.43 -28.27
N ALA A 501 -0.47 -25.65 -29.17
CA ALA A 501 0.02 -25.49 -30.54
C ALA A 501 0.92 -24.25 -30.67
N ILE A 502 2.14 -24.40 -31.18
CA ILE A 502 3.12 -23.32 -31.38
C ILE A 502 3.56 -23.31 -32.83
N ASP A 503 3.32 -22.20 -33.54
CA ASP A 503 3.77 -22.00 -34.93
C ASP A 503 5.02 -21.11 -34.96
N LEU A 504 6.14 -21.67 -35.40
CA LEU A 504 7.44 -20.99 -35.53
C LEU A 504 7.48 -19.97 -36.69
N ALA A 505 6.46 -19.98 -37.56
CA ALA A 505 6.32 -18.98 -38.61
C ALA A 505 5.64 -17.68 -38.15
N GLY A 506 4.81 -17.75 -37.11
CA GLY A 506 4.13 -16.60 -36.53
C GLY A 506 5.12 -15.63 -35.88
N SER A 507 4.84 -14.33 -35.93
CA SER A 507 5.67 -13.32 -35.25
C SER A 507 5.52 -13.30 -33.72
N GLU A 508 4.52 -14.01 -33.17
CA GLU A 508 4.31 -14.08 -31.73
C GLU A 508 5.32 -15.03 -31.06
N GLY A 509 6.00 -14.53 -30.03
CA GLY A 509 6.90 -15.32 -29.18
C GLY A 509 8.27 -15.65 -29.78
N VAL A 510 8.56 -15.30 -31.04
CA VAL A 510 9.88 -15.54 -31.65
C VAL A 510 10.96 -14.69 -30.99
N ILE A 511 11.96 -15.35 -30.39
CA ILE A 511 13.11 -14.71 -29.75
C ILE A 511 14.16 -14.30 -30.78
N PHE A 512 14.47 -15.20 -31.73
CA PHE A 512 15.35 -14.90 -32.85
C PHE A 512 15.06 -15.77 -34.07
N LYS A 513 15.51 -15.28 -35.24
CA LYS A 513 15.47 -15.95 -36.53
C LYS A 513 16.79 -15.72 -37.27
N GLY A 514 17.15 -16.59 -38.20
CA GLY A 514 18.34 -16.43 -39.04
C GLY A 514 19.65 -16.96 -38.46
N CYS A 515 19.64 -17.59 -37.27
CA CYS A 515 20.87 -18.07 -36.62
C CYS A 515 20.79 -19.54 -36.15
N PRO A 516 20.91 -20.52 -37.07
CA PRO A 516 20.88 -21.94 -36.73
C PRO A 516 21.86 -22.37 -35.61
N PRO A 517 23.11 -21.86 -35.54
CA PRO A 517 24.06 -22.27 -34.50
C PRO A 517 23.64 -21.90 -33.07
N ALA A 518 22.72 -20.94 -32.90
CA ALA A 518 22.23 -20.50 -31.60
C ALA A 518 21.04 -21.33 -31.08
N VAL A 519 20.30 -22.03 -31.96
CA VAL A 519 19.06 -22.75 -31.61
C VAL A 519 19.31 -23.85 -30.59
N LYS A 520 20.27 -24.74 -30.86
CA LYS A 520 20.56 -25.87 -29.99
C LYS A 520 21.04 -25.42 -28.60
N PRO A 521 22.03 -24.52 -28.45
CA PRO A 521 22.43 -24.00 -27.15
C PRO A 521 21.28 -23.36 -26.36
N TYR A 522 20.43 -22.57 -27.01
CA TYR A 522 19.29 -21.92 -26.38
C TYR A 522 18.29 -22.94 -25.81
N LEU A 523 17.96 -23.98 -26.58
CA LEU A 523 17.07 -25.06 -26.14
C LEU A 523 17.58 -25.84 -24.93
N HIS A 524 18.91 -25.92 -24.76
CA HIS A 524 19.55 -26.56 -23.61
C HIS A 524 19.68 -25.60 -22.40
N GLY A 525 19.26 -24.34 -22.54
CA GLY A 525 19.43 -23.30 -21.52
C GLY A 525 20.85 -22.70 -21.46
N ASP A 526 21.75 -23.04 -22.39
CA ASP A 526 23.07 -22.41 -22.49
C ASP A 526 22.98 -21.10 -23.27
N HIS A 527 22.41 -20.09 -22.60
CA HIS A 527 22.24 -18.75 -23.14
C HIS A 527 23.58 -18.06 -23.48
N ASN A 528 24.68 -18.43 -22.82
CA ASN A 528 26.02 -17.91 -23.13
C ASN A 528 26.51 -18.38 -24.50
N ALA A 529 26.41 -19.68 -24.77
CA ALA A 529 26.78 -20.21 -26.08
C ALA A 529 25.83 -19.70 -27.18
N ALA A 530 24.53 -19.57 -26.89
CA ALA A 530 23.56 -18.99 -27.82
C ALA A 530 23.89 -17.53 -28.16
N ALA A 531 24.18 -16.68 -27.17
CA ALA A 531 24.54 -15.29 -27.38
C ALA A 531 25.84 -15.13 -28.19
N ARG A 532 26.85 -15.98 -27.95
CA ARG A 532 28.09 -15.98 -28.76
C ARG A 532 27.82 -16.34 -30.22
N ALA A 533 26.94 -17.30 -30.48
CA ALA A 533 26.54 -17.66 -31.84
C ALA A 533 25.80 -16.51 -32.52
N LEU A 534 24.81 -15.91 -31.86
CA LEU A 534 24.06 -14.74 -32.35
C LEU A 534 24.97 -13.55 -32.67
N SER A 535 25.93 -13.24 -31.80
CA SER A 535 26.88 -12.14 -32.00
C SER A 535 27.78 -12.35 -33.22
N ARG A 536 28.28 -13.58 -33.43
CA ARG A 536 29.09 -13.93 -34.62
C ARG A 536 28.32 -13.78 -35.93
N ASP A 537 27.01 -13.98 -35.89
CA ASP A 537 26.12 -13.93 -37.04
C ASP A 537 25.49 -12.53 -37.26
N GLY A 538 25.97 -11.52 -36.52
CA GLY A 538 25.53 -10.13 -36.65
C GLY A 538 24.27 -9.75 -35.87
N HIS A 539 23.67 -10.68 -35.11
CA HIS A 539 22.50 -10.43 -34.26
C HIS A 539 22.88 -9.85 -32.88
N THR A 540 23.75 -8.83 -32.86
CA THR A 540 24.37 -8.28 -31.64
C THR A 540 23.37 -7.74 -30.63
N ARG A 541 22.28 -7.11 -31.10
CA ARG A 541 21.22 -6.59 -30.22
C ARG A 541 20.55 -7.72 -29.42
N ILE A 542 20.15 -8.80 -30.10
CA ILE A 542 19.49 -9.96 -29.46
C ILE A 542 20.48 -10.69 -28.53
N ALA A 543 21.73 -10.84 -28.97
CA ALA A 543 22.78 -11.42 -28.15
C ALA A 543 22.98 -10.65 -26.83
N ASN A 544 23.01 -9.32 -26.89
CA ASN A 544 23.13 -8.47 -25.70
C ASN A 544 21.88 -8.53 -24.82
N THR A 545 20.66 -8.51 -25.37
CA THR A 545 19.44 -8.71 -24.55
C THR A 545 19.44 -10.06 -23.84
N LEU A 546 19.92 -11.12 -24.49
CA LEU A 546 20.02 -12.45 -23.90
C LEU A 546 21.04 -12.50 -22.75
N LEU A 547 22.23 -11.92 -22.95
CA LEU A 547 23.25 -11.81 -21.91
C LEU A 547 22.78 -10.93 -20.75
N ALA A 548 22.06 -9.85 -21.02
CA ALA A 548 21.53 -8.97 -20.00
C ALA A 548 20.56 -9.71 -19.07
N ARG A 549 19.62 -10.47 -19.64
CA ARG A 549 18.68 -11.31 -18.87
C ARG A 549 19.41 -12.38 -18.05
N LEU A 550 20.39 -13.06 -18.66
CA LEU A 550 21.20 -14.05 -17.95
C LEU A 550 21.94 -13.43 -16.74
N HIS A 551 22.53 -12.24 -16.91
CA HIS A 551 23.20 -11.55 -15.82
C HIS A 551 22.22 -11.06 -14.75
N CYS A 552 20.98 -10.68 -15.10
CA CYS A 552 19.92 -10.42 -14.12
C CYS A 552 19.59 -11.66 -13.29
N ASP A 553 19.40 -12.82 -13.93
CA ASP A 553 19.09 -14.08 -13.25
C ASP A 553 20.23 -14.52 -12.30
N LEU A 554 21.47 -14.17 -12.63
CA LEU A 554 22.66 -14.40 -11.80
C LEU A 554 22.90 -13.32 -10.73
N GLY A 555 22.03 -12.31 -10.62
CA GLY A 555 22.20 -11.18 -9.69
C GLY A 555 23.32 -10.19 -10.05
N GLN A 556 23.90 -10.31 -11.25
CA GLN A 556 24.99 -9.47 -11.76
C GLN A 556 24.43 -8.22 -12.47
N HIS A 557 23.71 -7.39 -11.72
CA HIS A 557 22.95 -6.26 -12.28
C HIS A 557 23.80 -5.22 -13.02
N ASP A 558 25.06 -5.03 -12.63
CA ASP A 558 25.97 -4.05 -13.27
C ASP A 558 26.28 -4.44 -14.72
N ARG A 559 26.70 -5.69 -14.93
CA ARG A 559 26.92 -6.25 -16.28
C ARG A 559 25.63 -6.32 -17.08
N ALA A 560 24.51 -6.66 -16.42
CA ALA A 560 23.22 -6.69 -17.08
C ALA A 560 22.85 -5.31 -17.64
N ALA A 561 23.08 -4.23 -16.88
CA ALA A 561 22.82 -2.88 -17.33
C ALA A 561 23.64 -2.50 -18.57
N ASP A 562 24.93 -2.85 -18.60
CA ASP A 562 25.80 -2.60 -19.76
C ASP A 562 25.32 -3.32 -21.02
N HIS A 563 24.89 -4.59 -20.86
CA HIS A 563 24.33 -5.35 -21.97
C HIS A 563 22.98 -4.80 -22.43
N PHE A 564 22.09 -4.35 -21.54
CA PHE A 564 20.84 -3.68 -21.93
C PHE A 564 21.12 -2.37 -22.69
N LYS A 565 22.08 -1.57 -22.22
CA LYS A 565 22.53 -0.36 -22.93
C LYS A 565 23.05 -0.71 -24.33
N ALA A 566 23.92 -1.71 -24.44
CA ALA A 566 24.45 -2.17 -25.72
C ALA A 566 23.38 -2.79 -26.65
N ALA A 567 22.26 -3.27 -26.10
CA ALA A 567 21.10 -3.73 -26.85
C ALA A 567 20.18 -2.59 -27.34
N GLY A 568 20.47 -1.33 -26.99
CA GLY A 568 19.61 -0.19 -27.29
C GLY A 568 18.34 -0.15 -26.42
N GLN A 569 18.44 -0.66 -25.20
CA GLN A 569 17.36 -0.69 -24.19
C GLN A 569 17.76 0.18 -22.98
N PRO A 570 17.74 1.51 -23.13
CA PRO A 570 18.26 2.43 -22.10
C PRO A 570 17.39 2.46 -20.84
N LEU A 571 16.09 2.19 -20.94
CA LEU A 571 15.18 2.21 -19.79
C LEU A 571 15.50 1.08 -18.81
N GLU A 572 15.63 -0.15 -19.31
CA GLU A 572 15.97 -1.33 -18.52
C GLU A 572 17.37 -1.22 -17.92
N ALA A 573 18.32 -0.63 -18.66
CA ALA A 573 19.64 -0.31 -18.15
C ALA A 573 19.59 0.73 -17.02
N ALA A 574 18.79 1.79 -17.17
CA ALA A 574 18.64 2.86 -16.18
C ALA A 574 18.07 2.33 -14.87
N GLU A 575 17.04 1.47 -14.93
CA GLU A 575 16.43 0.88 -13.74
C GLU A 575 17.41 0.01 -12.95
N LEU A 576 18.23 -0.78 -13.65
CA LEU A 576 19.26 -1.60 -13.00
C LEU A 576 20.35 -0.73 -12.35
N ARG A 577 20.79 0.33 -13.03
CA ARG A 577 21.77 1.31 -12.49
C ARG A 577 21.22 2.01 -11.26
N ALA A 578 19.95 2.39 -11.26
CA ALA A 578 19.27 2.99 -10.11
C ALA A 578 19.25 2.03 -8.89
N ARG A 579 18.99 0.73 -9.12
CA ARG A 579 19.04 -0.29 -8.04
C ARG A 579 20.44 -0.48 -7.47
N LEU A 580 21.48 -0.23 -8.26
CA LEU A 580 22.87 -0.28 -7.83
C LEU A 580 23.33 1.02 -7.15
N HIS A 581 22.44 1.99 -6.98
CA HIS A 581 22.73 3.32 -6.47
C HIS A 581 23.74 4.11 -7.33
N ASP A 582 23.92 3.70 -8.60
CA ASP A 582 24.65 4.47 -9.62
C ASP A 582 23.69 5.50 -10.23
N TYR A 583 23.35 6.51 -9.42
CA TYR A 583 22.33 7.50 -9.76
C TYR A 583 22.75 8.39 -10.93
N ALA A 584 24.03 8.72 -11.05
CA ALA A 584 24.54 9.54 -12.17
C ALA A 584 24.43 8.77 -13.51
N GLY A 585 24.81 7.48 -13.53
CA GLY A 585 24.64 6.63 -14.70
C GLY A 585 23.17 6.40 -15.04
N ALA A 586 22.33 6.19 -14.03
CA ALA A 586 20.88 6.01 -14.21
C ALA A 586 20.20 7.28 -14.77
N ALA A 587 20.57 8.46 -14.28
CA ALA A 587 19.99 9.73 -14.73
C ALA A 587 20.22 9.97 -16.23
N LEU A 588 21.47 9.78 -16.70
CA LEU A 588 21.81 9.91 -18.12
C LEU A 588 21.00 8.94 -18.99
N LEU A 589 20.84 7.70 -18.55
CA LEU A 589 20.07 6.69 -19.30
C LEU A 589 18.57 6.99 -19.29
N PHE A 590 18.02 7.55 -18.20
CA PHE A 590 16.63 8.02 -18.18
C PHE A 590 16.43 9.24 -19.09
N GLU A 591 17.41 10.15 -19.20
CA GLU A 591 17.39 11.24 -20.17
C GLU A 591 17.42 10.73 -21.61
N GLU A 592 18.31 9.79 -21.94
CA GLU A 592 18.37 9.10 -23.24
C GLU A 592 17.04 8.41 -23.59
N ALA A 593 16.35 7.86 -22.58
CA ALA A 593 15.04 7.24 -22.73
C ALA A 593 13.85 8.23 -22.77
N GLY A 594 14.10 9.54 -22.65
CA GLY A 594 13.05 10.57 -22.63
C GLY A 594 12.22 10.61 -21.34
N LYS A 595 12.72 10.04 -20.24
CA LYS A 595 12.06 10.01 -18.92
C LYS A 595 12.63 11.09 -17.99
N THR A 596 12.38 12.35 -18.34
CA THR A 596 12.90 13.55 -17.66
C THR A 596 12.62 13.59 -16.15
N LYS A 597 11.39 13.27 -15.72
CA LYS A 597 11.05 13.22 -14.29
C LYS A 597 11.89 12.20 -13.51
N ARG A 598 12.09 11.01 -14.09
CA ARG A 598 12.85 9.95 -13.43
C ARG A 598 14.34 10.29 -13.38
N ALA A 599 14.87 10.92 -14.42
CA ALA A 599 16.22 11.46 -14.41
C ALA A 599 16.42 12.53 -13.32
N ALA A 600 15.47 13.46 -13.17
CA ALA A 600 15.49 14.49 -12.12
C ALA A 600 15.53 13.87 -10.71
N GLU A 601 14.72 12.84 -10.49
CA GLU A 601 14.72 12.06 -9.24
C GLU A 601 16.06 11.37 -8.99
N MET A 602 16.69 10.80 -10.02
CA MET A 602 18.02 10.19 -9.88
C MET A 602 19.10 11.23 -9.56
N HIS A 603 19.12 12.39 -10.22
CA HIS A 603 20.05 13.49 -9.87
C HIS A 603 19.86 13.92 -8.40
N ARG A 604 18.61 13.95 -7.93
CA ARG A 604 18.28 14.28 -6.53
C ARG A 604 18.79 13.23 -5.55
N GLU A 605 18.60 11.94 -5.85
CA GLU A 605 19.10 10.83 -5.02
C GLU A 605 20.63 10.73 -5.03
N GLY A 606 21.27 11.09 -6.15
CA GLY A 606 22.72 11.21 -6.29
C GLY A 606 23.34 12.42 -5.57
N GLY A 607 22.53 13.32 -5.01
CA GLY A 607 23.00 14.53 -4.32
C GLY A 607 23.44 15.65 -5.27
N GLU A 608 23.18 15.54 -6.59
CA GLU A 608 23.43 16.59 -7.57
C GLU A 608 22.27 17.60 -7.59
N TRP A 609 22.04 18.27 -6.45
CA TRP A 609 20.88 19.11 -6.19
C TRP A 609 20.64 20.20 -7.26
N LEU A 610 21.70 20.80 -7.79
CA LEU A 610 21.57 21.81 -8.84
C LEU A 610 21.00 21.22 -10.13
N LYS A 611 21.52 20.08 -10.59
CA LYS A 611 21.03 19.41 -11.81
C LYS A 611 19.62 18.89 -11.62
N ALA A 612 19.33 18.33 -10.44
CA ALA A 612 17.98 17.93 -10.06
C ALA A 612 17.01 19.12 -10.12
N GLY A 613 17.39 20.27 -9.56
CA GLY A 613 16.61 21.50 -9.61
C GLY A 613 16.31 21.95 -11.03
N VAL A 614 17.31 21.97 -11.93
CA VAL A 614 17.11 22.33 -13.34
C VAL A 614 16.17 21.35 -14.03
N ALA A 615 16.34 20.05 -13.76
CA ALA A 615 15.51 19.02 -14.37
C ALA A 615 14.05 19.09 -13.88
N PHE A 616 13.81 19.37 -12.60
CA PHE A 616 12.45 19.60 -12.06
C PHE A 616 11.83 20.90 -12.60
N GLU A 617 12.62 21.96 -12.75
CA GLU A 617 12.18 23.22 -13.38
C GLU A 617 11.76 22.99 -14.84
N SER A 618 12.46 22.14 -15.58
CA SER A 618 12.13 21.83 -16.99
C SER A 618 10.80 21.07 -17.18
N ILE A 619 10.26 20.49 -16.10
CA ILE A 619 8.97 19.78 -16.08
C ILE A 619 7.92 20.54 -15.25
N ASP A 620 8.16 21.82 -14.97
CA ASP A 620 7.28 22.72 -14.20
C ASP A 620 6.99 22.27 -12.74
N ASP A 621 7.87 21.47 -12.14
CA ASP A 621 7.79 21.08 -10.71
C ASP A 621 8.62 22.06 -9.85
N PHE A 622 8.12 23.29 -9.73
CA PHE A 622 8.82 24.38 -9.06
C PHE A 622 8.96 24.18 -7.55
N HIS A 623 8.03 23.49 -6.90
CA HIS A 623 8.13 23.12 -5.48
C HIS A 623 9.38 22.27 -5.23
N THR A 624 9.52 21.16 -5.95
CA THR A 624 10.66 20.26 -5.76
C THR A 624 11.97 20.91 -6.24
N ALA A 625 11.90 21.74 -7.29
CA ALA A 625 13.05 22.53 -7.75
C ALA A 625 13.52 23.53 -6.69
N ALA A 626 12.61 24.23 -5.99
CA ALA A 626 12.94 25.17 -4.93
C ALA A 626 13.67 24.48 -3.77
N ASP A 627 13.20 23.31 -3.33
CA ASP A 627 13.89 22.50 -2.31
C ASP A 627 15.29 22.08 -2.75
N CYS A 628 15.44 21.71 -4.02
CA CYS A 628 16.73 21.34 -4.59
C CYS A 628 17.68 22.55 -4.65
N TYR A 629 17.20 23.71 -5.10
CA TYR A 629 18.00 24.94 -5.14
C TYR A 629 18.39 25.45 -3.76
N LYS A 630 17.50 25.32 -2.76
CA LYS A 630 17.80 25.60 -1.36
C LYS A 630 18.96 24.75 -0.85
N ARG A 631 18.93 23.44 -1.11
CA ARG A 631 20.01 22.50 -0.73
C ARG A 631 21.30 22.70 -1.53
N ALA A 632 21.18 23.20 -2.75
CA ALA A 632 22.32 23.58 -3.59
C ALA A 632 22.93 24.94 -3.19
N GLU A 633 22.34 25.66 -2.23
CA GLU A 633 22.71 27.04 -1.85
C GLU A 633 22.64 28.05 -3.01
N GLU A 634 21.86 27.74 -4.05
CA GLU A 634 21.68 28.57 -5.25
C GLU A 634 20.52 29.55 -5.07
N VAL A 635 20.77 30.57 -4.25
CA VAL A 635 19.75 31.52 -3.77
C VAL A 635 18.99 32.23 -4.91
N GLY A 636 19.65 32.54 -6.02
CA GLY A 636 19.01 33.22 -7.15
C GLY A 636 17.95 32.37 -7.84
N ARG A 637 18.24 31.09 -8.07
CA ARG A 637 17.30 30.12 -8.65
C ARG A 637 16.27 29.64 -7.63
N TRP A 638 16.66 29.50 -6.37
CA TRP A 638 15.75 29.19 -5.28
C TRP A 638 14.64 30.23 -5.17
N LEU A 639 15.01 31.52 -5.19
CA LEU A 639 14.05 32.62 -5.15
C LEU A 639 13.14 32.61 -6.39
N GLY A 640 13.69 32.42 -7.60
CA GLY A 640 12.88 32.30 -8.82
C GLY A 640 11.92 31.09 -8.82
N ALA A 641 12.34 29.98 -8.22
CA ALA A 641 11.50 28.79 -8.08
C ALA A 641 10.37 29.00 -7.07
N LEU A 642 10.64 29.64 -5.91
CA LEU A 642 9.60 30.01 -4.94
C LEU A 642 8.56 30.98 -5.54
N GLU A 643 9.02 31.96 -6.32
CA GLU A 643 8.14 32.87 -7.07
C GLU A 643 7.24 32.12 -8.05
N SER A 644 7.79 31.13 -8.74
CA SER A 644 7.05 30.31 -9.72
C SER A 644 6.12 29.30 -9.03
N ASN A 645 6.44 28.89 -7.80
CA ASN A 645 5.63 28.00 -6.97
C ASN A 645 4.50 28.72 -6.22
N GLY A 646 4.56 30.05 -6.12
CA GLY A 646 3.56 30.86 -5.41
C GLY A 646 3.83 31.07 -3.93
N ASP A 647 5.01 30.68 -3.42
CA ASP A 647 5.43 30.85 -2.03
C ASP A 647 6.00 32.26 -1.79
N TYR A 648 5.17 33.28 -2.03
CA TYR A 648 5.62 34.68 -2.10
C TYR A 648 6.17 35.22 -0.78
N PHE A 649 5.67 34.77 0.36
CA PHE A 649 6.13 35.22 1.67
C PHE A 649 7.58 34.79 1.93
N ASP A 650 7.90 33.51 1.69
CA ASP A 650 9.25 32.98 1.85
C ASP A 650 10.21 33.60 0.82
N ALA A 651 9.75 33.79 -0.42
CA ALA A 651 10.52 34.50 -1.45
C ALA A 651 10.82 35.96 -1.04
N ALA A 652 9.85 36.63 -0.42
CA ALA A 652 10.02 38.00 0.06
C ALA A 652 10.99 38.09 1.23
N ALA A 653 10.93 37.16 2.19
CA ALA A 653 11.86 37.10 3.31
C ALA A 653 13.32 36.99 2.81
N ILE A 654 13.57 36.10 1.85
CA ILE A 654 14.89 35.94 1.22
C ILE A 654 15.30 37.22 0.45
N ALA A 655 14.37 37.88 -0.22
CA ALA A 655 14.64 39.15 -0.91
C ALA A 655 15.02 40.28 0.09
N LEU A 656 14.37 40.35 1.25
CA LEU A 656 14.68 41.31 2.32
C LEU A 656 16.05 41.06 2.94
N GLU A 657 16.41 39.80 3.21
CA GLU A 657 17.75 39.44 3.69
C GLU A 657 18.85 39.89 2.72
N ARG A 658 18.55 39.91 1.42
CA ARG A 658 19.45 40.39 0.36
C ARG A 658 19.36 41.89 0.10
N SER A 659 18.60 42.63 0.91
CA SER A 659 18.34 44.07 0.74
C SER A 659 17.67 44.44 -0.60
N ASP A 660 17.04 43.49 -1.30
CA ASP A 660 16.24 43.75 -2.51
C ASP A 660 14.80 44.10 -2.13
N ARG A 661 14.64 45.28 -1.53
CA ARG A 661 13.35 45.75 -1.00
C ARG A 661 12.29 45.92 -2.09
N ALA A 662 12.69 46.38 -3.28
CA ALA A 662 11.76 46.54 -4.39
C ALA A 662 11.14 45.21 -4.81
N ARG A 663 11.92 44.11 -4.77
CA ARG A 663 11.39 42.77 -5.02
C ARG A 663 10.56 42.25 -3.86
N ALA A 664 11.00 42.45 -2.62
CA ALA A 664 10.25 42.07 -1.44
C ALA A 664 8.86 42.73 -1.36
N ILE A 665 8.75 44.03 -1.61
CA ILE A 665 7.46 44.75 -1.65
C ILE A 665 6.51 44.10 -2.65
N ARG A 666 6.97 43.85 -3.88
CA ARG A 666 6.15 43.18 -4.91
C ARG A 666 5.70 41.79 -4.49
N LEU A 667 6.55 41.03 -3.81
CA LEU A 667 6.23 39.66 -3.39
C LEU A 667 5.27 39.64 -2.20
N LEU A 668 5.47 40.50 -1.21
CA LEU A 668 4.57 40.61 -0.05
C LEU A 668 3.16 41.04 -0.47
N GLN A 669 3.02 41.89 -1.50
CA GLN A 669 1.73 42.25 -2.07
C GLN A 669 0.98 41.07 -2.72
N LEU A 670 1.70 40.02 -3.14
CA LEU A 670 1.11 38.82 -3.73
C LEU A 670 0.69 37.76 -2.69
N VAL A 671 0.98 37.98 -1.40
CA VAL A 671 0.56 37.07 -0.31
C VAL A 671 -0.98 37.10 -0.20
N PRO A 672 -1.68 35.96 -0.35
CA PRO A 672 -3.14 35.92 -0.28
C PRO A 672 -3.70 36.37 1.06
N LEU A 673 -4.89 37.01 1.05
CA LEU A 673 -5.59 37.49 2.26
C LEU A 673 -5.92 36.37 3.26
N ASP A 674 -6.15 35.16 2.76
CA ASP A 674 -6.45 33.95 3.52
C ASP A 674 -5.20 33.21 4.01
N SER A 675 -4.00 33.69 3.65
CA SER A 675 -2.74 33.11 4.12
C SER A 675 -2.54 33.36 5.61
N PRO A 676 -2.06 32.36 6.38
CA PRO A 676 -1.69 32.57 7.78
C PRO A 676 -0.56 33.61 7.93
N ASN A 677 0.23 33.82 6.88
CA ASN A 677 1.33 34.79 6.86
C ASN A 677 0.89 36.19 6.40
N TYR A 678 -0.39 36.40 6.06
CA TYR A 678 -0.89 37.70 5.59
C TYR A 678 -0.72 38.83 6.63
N PRO A 679 -0.99 38.63 7.94
CA PRO A 679 -0.71 39.64 8.95
C PRO A 679 0.77 40.04 8.94
N ASP A 680 1.69 39.07 8.99
CA ASP A 680 3.12 39.35 8.99
C ASP A 680 3.57 40.04 7.69
N ALA A 681 2.95 39.70 6.55
CA ALA A 681 3.20 40.38 5.28
C ALA A 681 2.77 41.85 5.28
N CYS A 682 1.62 42.18 5.89
CA CYS A 682 1.16 43.56 6.06
C CYS A 682 2.13 44.40 6.91
N GLU A 683 2.68 43.80 7.96
CA GLU A 683 3.65 44.46 8.84
C GLU A 683 4.97 44.72 8.11
N LEU A 684 5.51 43.73 7.39
CA LEU A 684 6.72 43.90 6.56
C LEU A 684 6.52 44.91 5.43
N LEU A 685 5.30 45.00 4.85
CA LEU A 685 4.97 46.02 3.86
C LEU A 685 4.90 47.42 4.48
N ALA A 686 4.35 47.56 5.68
CA ALA A 686 4.33 48.83 6.40
C ALA A 686 5.75 49.31 6.69
N ASP A 687 6.63 48.43 7.20
CA ASP A 687 8.05 48.72 7.41
C ASP A 687 8.74 49.20 6.12
N ALA A 688 8.46 48.53 5.00
CA ALA A 688 9.03 48.88 3.71
C ALA A 688 8.54 50.25 3.21
N PHE A 689 7.23 50.54 3.32
CA PHE A 689 6.67 51.83 2.91
C PHE A 689 7.11 52.99 3.80
N GLU A 690 7.26 52.77 5.11
CA GLU A 690 7.83 53.77 6.02
C GLU A 690 9.27 54.13 5.64
N HIS A 691 10.08 53.13 5.31
CA HIS A 691 11.46 53.39 4.88
C HIS A 691 11.52 54.17 3.55
N GLU A 692 10.59 53.93 2.63
CA GLU A 692 10.49 54.67 1.36
C GLU A 692 9.82 56.06 1.51
N GLY A 693 9.34 56.40 2.71
CA GLY A 693 8.71 57.70 3.02
C GLY A 693 7.22 57.80 2.69
N HIS A 694 6.55 56.68 2.39
CA HIS A 694 5.13 56.59 2.08
C HIS A 694 4.31 56.29 3.34
N ALA A 695 4.19 57.29 4.23
CA ALA A 695 3.50 57.14 5.52
C ALA A 695 2.00 56.81 5.39
N ASP A 696 1.38 57.21 4.28
CA ASP A 696 -0.03 56.96 3.95
C ASP A 696 -0.30 55.49 3.62
N LEU A 697 0.55 54.90 2.77
CA LEU A 697 0.49 53.48 2.41
C LEU A 697 0.87 52.60 3.62
N ALA A 698 1.85 53.04 4.41
CA ALA A 698 2.20 52.35 5.65
C ALA A 698 1.02 52.32 6.65
N ALA A 699 0.34 53.45 6.85
CA ALA A 699 -0.84 53.52 7.73
C ALA A 699 -1.94 52.55 7.27
N GLN A 700 -2.22 52.50 5.96
CA GLN A 700 -3.20 51.58 5.39
C GLN A 700 -2.83 50.10 5.63
N LYS A 701 -1.54 49.74 5.57
CA LYS A 701 -1.09 48.37 5.82
C LYS A 701 -1.14 47.99 7.29
N ILE A 702 -0.87 48.92 8.19
CA ILE A 702 -1.07 48.72 9.64
C ILE A 702 -2.56 48.54 9.98
N GLU A 703 -3.47 49.29 9.33
CA GLU A 703 -4.92 49.07 9.49
C GLU A 703 -5.33 47.66 9.05
N GLN A 704 -4.88 47.22 7.87
CA GLN A 704 -5.13 45.85 7.37
C GLN A 704 -4.57 44.77 8.31
N ARG A 705 -3.42 45.04 8.97
CA ARG A 705 -2.84 44.16 9.99
C ARG A 705 -3.70 44.07 11.26
N ILE A 706 -4.29 45.18 11.67
CA ILE A 706 -5.19 45.28 12.82
C ILE A 706 -6.52 44.61 12.50
N GLU A 707 -7.07 44.79 11.30
CA GLU A 707 -8.30 44.10 10.86
C GLU A 707 -8.14 42.58 10.77
N ALA A 708 -6.95 42.11 10.37
CA ALA A 708 -6.63 40.69 10.25
C ALA A 708 -6.22 40.01 11.58
N GLY A 709 -6.08 40.76 12.69
CA GLY A 709 -5.58 40.24 13.97
C GLY A 709 -6.03 41.05 15.18
N ALA A 710 -5.33 40.95 16.32
CA ALA A 710 -5.57 41.85 17.44
C ALA A 710 -4.73 43.13 17.28
N GLY A 711 -5.38 44.29 17.36
CA GLY A 711 -4.68 45.58 17.39
C GLY A 711 -3.91 45.71 18.70
N THR A 712 -2.60 45.49 18.66
CA THR A 712 -1.77 45.71 19.85
C THR A 712 -1.66 47.22 20.13
N PRO A 713 -1.47 47.62 21.40
CA PRO A 713 -1.31 49.02 21.76
C PRO A 713 -0.22 49.74 20.96
N ASP A 714 0.88 49.04 20.66
CA ASP A 714 1.99 49.55 19.87
C ASP A 714 1.64 49.77 18.39
N LEU A 715 0.84 48.87 17.79
CA LEU A 715 0.37 49.03 16.40
C LEU A 715 -0.59 50.22 16.28
N LEU A 716 -1.48 50.43 17.25
CA LEU A 716 -2.40 51.57 17.27
C LEU A 716 -1.66 52.90 17.47
N SER A 717 -0.63 52.92 18.32
CA SER A 717 0.25 54.09 18.51
C SER A 717 1.06 54.41 17.25
N ARG A 718 1.60 53.37 16.59
CA ARG A 718 2.30 53.48 15.31
C ARG A 718 1.37 54.04 14.22
N LEU A 719 0.16 53.49 14.10
CA LEU A 719 -0.87 53.97 13.17
C LEU A 719 -1.21 55.44 13.39
N GLY A 720 -1.46 55.85 14.64
CA GLY A 720 -1.76 57.25 14.97
C GLY A 720 -0.62 58.20 14.57
N THR A 721 0.64 57.76 14.69
CA THR A 721 1.82 58.55 14.30
C THR A 721 1.94 58.70 12.78
N LEU A 722 1.66 57.64 12.03
CA LEU A 722 1.65 57.68 10.56
C LEU A 722 0.53 58.59 10.04
N LEU A 723 -0.68 58.47 10.58
CA LEU A 723 -1.82 59.29 10.19
C LEU A 723 -1.62 60.78 10.53
N GLU A 724 -1.00 61.09 11.68
CA GLU A 724 -0.57 62.45 12.02
C GLU A 724 0.41 63.04 10.99
N THR A 725 1.35 62.22 10.51
CA THR A 725 2.34 62.60 9.50
C THR A 725 1.69 62.86 8.15
N CYS A 726 0.63 62.10 7.81
CA CYS A 726 -0.17 62.28 6.60
C CYS A 726 -1.11 63.51 6.65
N GLY A 727 -1.27 64.13 7.82
CA GLY A 727 -2.20 65.23 8.03
C GLY A 727 -3.67 64.81 8.16
N ASP A 728 -3.94 63.51 8.27
CA ASP A 728 -5.29 62.93 8.38
C ASP A 728 -5.74 62.92 9.85
N THR A 729 -6.01 64.12 10.37
CA THR A 729 -6.20 64.39 11.81
C THR A 729 -7.43 63.71 12.40
N SER A 730 -8.46 63.44 11.61
CA SER A 730 -9.67 62.74 12.04
C SER A 730 -9.42 61.27 12.32
N ARG A 731 -8.78 60.55 11.39
CA ARG A 731 -8.46 59.12 11.56
C ARG A 731 -7.37 58.90 12.60
N ALA A 732 -6.40 59.81 12.69
CA ALA A 732 -5.40 59.79 13.77
C ALA A 732 -6.05 59.91 15.16
N LEU A 733 -7.08 60.75 15.28
CA LEU A 733 -7.84 60.91 16.53
C LEU A 733 -8.60 59.63 16.88
N GLU A 734 -9.28 59.00 15.91
CA GLU A 734 -10.02 57.74 16.11
C GLU A 734 -9.09 56.60 16.58
N ALA A 735 -7.94 56.41 15.94
CA ALA A 735 -6.97 55.37 16.32
C ALA A 735 -6.41 55.58 17.75
N LEU A 736 -6.08 56.83 18.12
CA LEU A 736 -5.58 57.15 19.46
C LEU A 736 -6.69 57.12 20.52
N GLU A 737 -7.94 57.42 20.17
CA GLU A 737 -9.07 57.26 21.09
C GLU A 737 -9.36 55.79 21.37
N SER A 738 -9.30 54.92 20.35
CA SER A 738 -9.37 53.47 20.54
C SER A 738 -8.26 52.96 21.48
N LEU A 739 -7.02 53.41 21.26
CA LEU A 739 -5.89 53.07 22.13
C LEU A 739 -6.07 53.56 23.58
N ARG A 740 -6.67 54.74 23.78
CA ARG A 740 -6.95 55.27 25.13
C ARG A 740 -8.01 54.44 25.84
N ASP A 741 -9.01 53.97 25.11
CA ASP A 741 -10.10 53.18 25.66
C ASP A 741 -9.60 51.77 26.07
N ASP A 742 -8.63 51.21 25.33
CA ASP A 742 -8.00 49.92 25.64
C ASP A 742 -6.88 50.02 26.70
N GLU A 743 -6.00 51.03 26.62
CA GLU A 743 -4.87 51.23 27.53
C GLU A 743 -4.71 52.71 27.95
N PRO A 744 -5.45 53.16 29.00
CA PRO A 744 -5.49 54.57 29.41
C PRO A 744 -4.16 55.16 29.87
N THR A 745 -3.21 54.30 30.27
CA THR A 745 -1.86 54.68 30.73
C THR A 745 -0.83 54.78 29.62
N TYR A 746 -1.22 54.57 28.36
CA TYR A 746 -0.29 54.62 27.23
C TYR A 746 0.37 56.01 27.10
N PRO A 747 1.70 56.12 26.95
CA PRO A 747 2.41 57.39 27.06
C PRO A 747 1.94 58.47 26.08
N ASN A 748 1.81 59.71 26.57
CA ASN A 748 1.49 60.91 25.77
C ASN A 748 0.18 60.87 24.96
N ILE A 749 -0.71 59.91 25.23
CA ILE A 749 -1.93 59.74 24.43
C ILE A 749 -2.92 60.90 24.61
N ALA A 750 -3.13 61.36 25.86
CA ALA A 750 -4.07 62.43 26.17
C ALA A 750 -3.65 63.77 25.55
N SER A 751 -2.35 64.10 25.59
CA SER A 751 -1.82 65.34 25.00
C SER A 751 -1.86 65.34 23.47
N ARG A 752 -1.67 64.17 22.83
CA ARG A 752 -1.83 64.00 21.38
C ARG A 752 -3.28 64.18 20.93
N ILE A 753 -4.23 63.52 21.60
CA ILE A 753 -5.68 63.64 21.35
C ILE A 753 -6.14 65.11 21.47
N GLU A 754 -5.73 65.81 22.53
CA GLU A 754 -6.11 67.22 22.74
C GLU A 754 -5.55 68.14 21.65
N SER A 755 -4.31 67.90 21.23
CA SER A 755 -3.66 68.65 20.14
C SER A 755 -4.36 68.45 18.80
N LEU A 756 -4.82 67.23 18.50
CA LEU A 756 -5.58 66.91 17.28
C LEU A 756 -6.96 67.57 17.27
N ARG A 757 -7.71 67.51 18.38
CA ARG A 757 -9.02 68.18 18.52
C ARG A 757 -8.93 69.68 18.27
N LYS A 758 -7.87 70.32 18.78
CA LYS A 758 -7.61 71.75 18.55
C LYS A 758 -7.34 72.05 17.07
N LYS A 759 -6.56 71.20 16.37
CA LYS A 759 -6.31 71.35 14.92
C LYS A 759 -7.58 71.22 14.08
N ILE A 760 -8.42 70.23 14.37
CA ILE A 760 -9.70 70.00 13.66
C ILE A 760 -10.64 71.20 13.83
N THR A 761 -10.73 71.76 15.05
CA THR A 761 -11.56 72.94 15.35
C THR A 761 -11.10 74.19 14.60
N LEU A 762 -9.79 74.35 14.41
CA LEU A 762 -9.23 75.46 13.65
C LEU A 762 -9.43 75.32 12.13
N GLN A 763 -9.44 74.09 11.60
CA GLN A 763 -9.69 73.81 10.18
C GLN A 763 -11.16 74.06 9.79
N SER A 764 -12.12 73.74 10.65
CA SER A 764 -13.55 73.94 10.38
C SER A 764 -13.98 75.41 10.37
N LEU A 765 -13.24 76.29 11.06
CA LEU A 765 -13.48 77.74 11.07
C LEU A 765 -13.00 78.47 9.79
N SER A 766 -12.25 77.80 8.91
CA SER A 766 -11.63 78.39 7.71
C SER A 766 -12.49 78.30 6.43
N GLN A 767 -13.55 77.48 6.40
CA GLN A 767 -14.42 77.30 5.22
C GLN A 767 -15.84 77.86 5.47
N ALA A 768 -16.12 79.06 4.93
CA ALA A 768 -17.47 79.66 4.85
C ALA A 768 -17.86 79.95 3.37
N PRO A 769 -19.15 79.92 2.99
CA PRO A 769 -19.58 79.88 1.59
C PRO A 769 -19.62 81.28 0.93
N SER A 770 -19.21 81.37 -0.34
CA SER A 770 -19.41 82.53 -1.22
C SER A 770 -20.06 82.12 -2.55
N ALA A 771 -20.95 82.96 -3.07
CA ALA A 771 -21.68 82.80 -4.35
C ALA A 771 -21.51 84.07 -5.22
N PRO A 772 -21.95 84.07 -6.48
CA PRO A 772 -21.33 83.48 -7.67
C PRO A 772 -20.69 84.55 -8.58
N SER A 773 -19.64 84.22 -9.34
CA SER A 773 -19.08 85.08 -10.40
C SER A 773 -18.88 84.32 -11.72
N LEU A 774 -19.22 85.01 -12.82
CA LEU A 774 -19.11 84.59 -14.22
C LEU A 774 -17.63 84.43 -14.66
N PRO A 775 -17.36 83.63 -15.71
CA PRO A 775 -16.03 83.14 -16.04
C PRO A 775 -15.20 84.23 -16.72
N THR A 776 -14.02 84.52 -16.19
CA THR A 776 -13.01 85.32 -16.90
C THR A 776 -11.65 84.61 -16.81
N ALA A 777 -11.04 84.51 -17.99
CA ALA A 777 -9.84 83.76 -18.35
C ALA A 777 -8.67 83.88 -17.37
N ALA A 778 -8.05 82.72 -17.09
CA ALA A 778 -6.64 82.62 -16.76
C ALA A 778 -5.94 81.79 -17.84
N THR A 779 -4.95 82.40 -18.48
CA THR A 779 -3.99 81.78 -19.40
C THR A 779 -3.22 80.66 -18.67
N PRO A 780 -2.91 79.53 -19.34
CA PRO A 780 -2.37 78.35 -18.69
C PRO A 780 -0.87 78.48 -18.45
N THR A 781 -0.46 78.38 -17.19
CA THR A 781 0.94 78.14 -16.81
C THR A 781 1.12 76.65 -16.54
N ALA A 782 1.66 75.97 -17.55
CA ALA A 782 2.48 74.76 -17.51
C ALA A 782 2.16 73.63 -16.49
N PHE A 783 1.55 72.57 -17.03
CA PHE A 783 1.79 71.12 -16.86
C PHE A 783 2.27 70.54 -15.51
N LEU A 784 1.58 69.43 -15.13
CA LEU A 784 1.84 68.39 -14.10
C LEU A 784 0.91 68.55 -12.88
N SER A 785 -0.18 67.79 -12.65
CA SER A 785 -0.71 66.53 -13.19
C SER A 785 -2.26 66.61 -13.23
N GLU A 786 -2.88 66.46 -14.40
CA GLU A 786 -4.35 66.44 -14.54
C GLU A 786 -4.85 65.01 -14.69
N LYS A 787 -5.82 64.60 -13.85
CA LYS A 787 -6.57 63.34 -14.01
C LYS A 787 -7.18 63.30 -15.41
N ARG A 788 -6.78 62.32 -16.24
CA ARG A 788 -7.23 62.22 -17.65
C ARG A 788 -8.68 61.79 -17.79
N TYR A 789 -9.17 60.97 -16.86
CA TYR A 789 -10.51 60.40 -16.91
C TYR A 789 -11.33 60.78 -15.67
N GLU A 790 -12.57 61.18 -15.89
CA GLU A 790 -13.57 61.39 -14.84
C GLU A 790 -14.51 60.18 -14.81
N ILE A 791 -14.49 59.40 -13.72
CA ILE A 791 -15.39 58.24 -13.55
C ILE A 791 -16.83 58.77 -13.31
N VAL A 792 -17.77 58.33 -14.14
CA VAL A 792 -19.19 58.72 -14.07
C VAL A 792 -20.01 57.69 -13.29
N SER A 793 -19.83 56.40 -13.58
CA SER A 793 -20.58 55.31 -12.92
C SER A 793 -19.92 53.94 -13.18
N GLU A 794 -20.13 52.97 -12.30
CA GLU A 794 -19.79 51.56 -12.57
C GLU A 794 -20.80 50.95 -13.58
N LEU A 795 -20.30 50.30 -14.64
CA LEU A 795 -21.12 49.59 -15.64
C LEU A 795 -21.26 48.11 -15.31
N GLY A 796 -20.27 47.52 -14.64
CA GLY A 796 -20.31 46.14 -14.18
C GLY A 796 -18.99 45.67 -13.56
N ARG A 797 -19.08 44.58 -12.79
CA ARG A 797 -17.97 43.96 -12.08
C ARG A 797 -17.99 42.45 -12.28
N GLY A 798 -16.83 41.87 -12.50
CA GLY A 798 -16.67 40.42 -12.68
C GLY A 798 -15.25 39.94 -12.37
N GLY A 799 -14.98 38.66 -12.60
CA GLY A 799 -13.70 38.02 -12.27
C GLY A 799 -12.47 38.57 -12.99
N MET A 800 -12.67 39.46 -13.98
CA MET A 800 -11.65 40.11 -14.81
C MET A 800 -11.49 41.61 -14.54
N GLY A 801 -12.25 42.17 -13.59
CA GLY A 801 -12.11 43.57 -13.17
C GLY A 801 -13.44 44.30 -13.06
N VAL A 802 -13.33 45.61 -12.85
CA VAL A 802 -14.46 46.55 -12.80
C VAL A 802 -14.43 47.39 -14.07
N VAL A 803 -15.59 47.56 -14.71
CA VAL A 803 -15.76 48.41 -15.89
C VAL A 803 -16.54 49.64 -15.48
N PHE A 804 -15.97 50.82 -15.70
CA PHE A 804 -16.58 52.10 -15.42
C PHE A 804 -16.98 52.81 -16.72
N LYS A 805 -18.09 53.55 -16.67
CA LYS A 805 -18.36 54.65 -17.59
C LYS A 805 -17.53 55.82 -17.13
N ALA A 806 -16.77 56.43 -18.04
CA ALA A 806 -15.96 57.60 -17.74
C ALA A 806 -16.01 58.62 -18.87
N ARG A 807 -15.65 59.86 -18.55
CA ARG A 807 -15.43 60.93 -19.52
C ARG A 807 -13.92 61.14 -19.69
N ASP A 808 -13.43 60.97 -20.92
CA ASP A 808 -12.08 61.35 -21.29
C ASP A 808 -12.03 62.88 -21.39
N LEU A 809 -11.33 63.52 -20.45
CA LEU A 809 -11.28 64.99 -20.33
C LEU A 809 -10.39 65.62 -21.41
N ARG A 810 -9.46 64.86 -22.00
CA ARG A 810 -8.60 65.34 -23.09
C ARG A 810 -9.31 65.35 -24.43
N LEU A 811 -10.06 64.29 -24.73
CA LEU A 811 -10.79 64.14 -25.99
C LEU A 811 -12.28 64.54 -25.89
N ASN A 812 -12.75 64.88 -24.69
CA ASN A 812 -14.12 65.26 -24.37
C ASN A 812 -15.17 64.27 -24.92
N ARG A 813 -15.00 62.97 -24.62
CA ARG A 813 -15.91 61.88 -25.04
C ARG A 813 -16.18 60.90 -23.91
N GLU A 814 -17.32 60.21 -23.99
CA GLU A 814 -17.62 59.11 -23.06
C GLU A 814 -16.94 57.82 -23.52
N VAL A 815 -16.36 57.09 -22.57
CA VAL A 815 -15.60 55.85 -22.78
C VAL A 815 -15.97 54.82 -21.71
N ALA A 816 -15.70 53.56 -22.01
CA ALA A 816 -15.65 52.51 -20.99
C ALA A 816 -14.19 52.32 -20.53
N LEU A 817 -13.97 52.33 -19.22
CA LEU A 817 -12.69 52.06 -18.58
C LEU A 817 -12.74 50.73 -17.87
N LYS A 818 -12.02 49.73 -18.37
CA LYS A 818 -11.84 48.45 -17.69
C LYS A 818 -10.60 48.54 -16.82
N GLN A 819 -10.79 48.44 -15.51
CA GLN A 819 -9.72 48.45 -14.53
C GLN A 819 -9.27 47.02 -14.23
N LEU A 820 -7.95 46.81 -14.16
CA LEU A 820 -7.36 45.55 -13.69
C LEU A 820 -7.83 45.26 -12.25
N PRO A 821 -8.25 44.01 -11.93
CA PRO A 821 -8.69 43.64 -10.60
C PRO A 821 -7.67 43.99 -9.52
N GLU A 822 -8.15 44.45 -8.36
CA GLU A 822 -7.32 44.81 -7.20
C GLU A 822 -6.28 43.76 -6.84
N ASN A 823 -6.72 42.50 -6.78
CA ASN A 823 -5.87 41.37 -6.45
C ASN A 823 -4.82 41.00 -7.53
N LEU A 824 -4.81 41.68 -8.67
CA LEU A 824 -3.87 41.44 -9.76
C LEU A 824 -3.10 42.71 -10.16
N ARG A 825 -3.32 43.84 -9.48
CA ARG A 825 -2.66 45.13 -9.74
C ARG A 825 -1.14 45.06 -9.58
N ASP A 826 -0.66 44.27 -8.64
CA ASP A 826 0.78 44.16 -8.33
C ASP A 826 1.45 42.93 -8.99
N HIS A 827 0.69 42.11 -9.74
CA HIS A 827 1.22 40.91 -10.37
C HIS A 827 1.86 41.25 -11.72
N PRO A 828 3.20 41.27 -11.87
CA PRO A 828 3.86 41.80 -13.07
C PRO A 828 3.49 41.03 -14.34
N LYS A 829 3.33 39.71 -14.22
CA LYS A 829 2.82 38.85 -15.30
C LYS A 829 1.37 39.19 -15.68
N ALA A 830 0.48 39.43 -14.72
CA ALA A 830 -0.91 39.81 -15.01
C ALA A 830 -0.99 41.18 -15.69
N ILE A 831 -0.19 42.16 -15.24
CA ILE A 831 -0.06 43.49 -15.87
C ILE A 831 0.49 43.36 -17.29
N GLN A 832 1.58 42.61 -17.48
CA GLN A 832 2.17 42.38 -18.81
C GLN A 832 1.18 41.69 -19.75
N LEU A 833 0.45 40.68 -19.27
CA LEU A 833 -0.57 39.99 -20.05
C LEU A 833 -1.74 40.92 -20.39
N PHE A 834 -2.21 41.70 -19.42
CA PHE A 834 -3.26 42.71 -19.58
C PHE A 834 -2.89 43.77 -20.62
N LEU A 835 -1.67 44.31 -20.56
CA LEU A 835 -1.15 45.27 -21.53
C LEU A 835 -0.88 44.64 -22.90
N ARG A 836 -0.31 43.41 -22.95
CA ARG A 836 -0.04 42.70 -24.20
C ARG A 836 -1.33 42.39 -24.96
N GLU A 837 -2.38 42.03 -24.25
CA GLU A 837 -3.68 41.78 -24.86
C GLU A 837 -4.34 43.07 -25.32
N ALA A 838 -4.30 44.13 -24.50
CA ALA A 838 -4.76 45.45 -24.92
C ALA A 838 -4.05 45.90 -26.20
N GLN A 839 -2.74 45.69 -26.30
CA GLN A 839 -1.94 45.98 -27.50
C GLN A 839 -2.30 45.10 -28.70
N ALA A 840 -2.58 43.80 -28.49
CA ALA A 840 -3.02 42.91 -29.55
C ALA A 840 -4.39 43.34 -30.11
N CYS A 841 -5.31 43.68 -29.21
CA CYS A 841 -6.67 44.10 -29.54
C CYS A 841 -6.75 45.52 -30.09
N ALA A 842 -5.85 46.42 -29.69
CA ALA A 842 -5.76 47.77 -30.25
C ALA A 842 -5.44 47.78 -31.76
N ARG A 843 -4.88 46.68 -32.30
CA ARG A 843 -4.66 46.49 -33.75
C ARG A 843 -5.94 46.09 -34.48
N LEU A 844 -6.98 45.66 -33.76
CA LEU A 844 -8.24 45.25 -34.33
C LEU A 844 -9.17 46.45 -34.44
N ASN A 845 -9.51 46.82 -35.68
CA ASN A 845 -10.53 47.82 -35.96
C ASN A 845 -11.56 47.19 -36.89
N HIS A 846 -12.67 46.72 -36.30
CA HIS A 846 -13.74 46.05 -37.03
C HIS A 846 -15.09 46.37 -36.38
N ARG A 847 -16.14 46.48 -37.20
CA ARG A 847 -17.50 46.81 -36.71
C ARG A 847 -17.99 45.86 -35.61
N ASN A 848 -17.61 44.59 -35.71
CA ASN A 848 -18.03 43.52 -34.80
C ASN A 848 -17.03 43.20 -33.69
N ILE A 849 -16.00 44.02 -33.49
CA ILE A 849 -15.05 43.90 -32.37
C ILE A 849 -15.07 45.21 -31.59
N VAL A 850 -14.99 45.15 -30.27
CA VAL A 850 -14.89 46.35 -29.44
C VAL A 850 -13.58 47.07 -29.70
N THR A 851 -13.64 48.37 -29.97
CA THR A 851 -12.44 49.19 -30.22
C THR A 851 -11.78 49.58 -28.91
N ILE A 852 -10.52 49.20 -28.74
CA ILE A 852 -9.65 49.69 -27.66
C ILE A 852 -8.98 50.99 -28.13
N PHE A 853 -9.08 52.03 -27.31
CA PHE A 853 -8.50 53.34 -27.60
C PHE A 853 -7.10 53.51 -27.03
N ASP A 854 -6.89 53.13 -25.77
CA ASP A 854 -5.63 53.36 -25.08
C ASP A 854 -5.50 52.47 -23.84
N THR A 855 -4.28 52.34 -23.33
CA THR A 855 -3.99 51.82 -21.99
C THR A 855 -3.44 52.96 -21.14
N ASP A 856 -3.93 53.11 -19.92
CA ASP A 856 -3.44 54.14 -19.01
C ASP A 856 -3.14 53.56 -17.63
N GLN A 857 -2.34 54.30 -16.87
CA GLN A 857 -2.02 53.98 -15.49
C GLN A 857 -2.25 55.21 -14.62
N ASP A 858 -3.06 55.07 -13.57
CA ASP A 858 -3.25 56.08 -12.53
C ASP A 858 -2.75 55.49 -11.21
N ASP A 859 -1.69 56.07 -10.65
CA ASP A 859 -0.94 55.56 -9.50
C ASP A 859 -0.61 54.04 -9.62
N VAL A 860 -1.43 53.19 -9.00
CA VAL A 860 -1.26 51.73 -8.88
C VAL A 860 -2.22 50.95 -9.81
N ASN A 861 -3.08 51.64 -10.54
CA ASN A 861 -4.19 51.05 -11.28
C ASN A 861 -3.96 51.08 -12.78
N PHE A 862 -4.03 49.91 -13.42
CA PHE A 862 -4.01 49.80 -14.87
C PHE A 862 -5.42 49.82 -15.45
N PHE A 863 -5.61 50.63 -16.49
CA PHE A 863 -6.89 50.78 -17.18
C PHE A 863 -6.74 50.52 -18.67
N ILE A 864 -7.73 49.85 -19.26
CA ILE A 864 -7.95 49.80 -20.70
C ILE A 864 -9.14 50.70 -21.01
N THR A 865 -8.91 51.69 -21.86
CA THR A 865 -9.95 52.58 -22.37
C THR A 865 -10.49 52.02 -23.67
N MET A 866 -11.80 51.85 -23.75
CA MET A 866 -12.49 51.29 -24.91
C MET A 866 -13.76 52.08 -25.23
N GLU A 867 -14.35 51.82 -26.40
CA GLU A 867 -15.62 52.43 -26.78
C GLU A 867 -16.73 52.08 -25.77
N LEU A 868 -17.58 53.06 -25.45
CA LEU A 868 -18.75 52.84 -24.63
C LEU A 868 -19.87 52.24 -25.49
N LEU A 869 -20.30 51.01 -25.16
CA LEU A 869 -21.38 50.33 -25.88
C LEU A 869 -22.73 50.56 -25.18
N HIS A 870 -23.76 50.86 -25.96
CA HIS A 870 -25.14 50.95 -25.50
C HIS A 870 -25.93 49.72 -25.95
N GLY A 871 -26.51 48.96 -25.01
CA GLY A 871 -27.20 47.71 -25.30
C GLY A 871 -27.04 46.68 -24.18
N TYR A 872 -27.06 45.40 -24.52
CA TYR A 872 -26.92 44.31 -23.53
C TYR A 872 -26.08 43.15 -24.06
N PRO A 873 -25.32 42.45 -23.20
CA PRO A 873 -24.70 41.19 -23.55
C PRO A 873 -25.74 40.11 -23.90
N LEU A 874 -25.40 39.18 -24.79
CA LEU A 874 -26.31 38.15 -25.27
C LEU A 874 -26.79 37.21 -24.15
N ASN A 875 -26.00 37.00 -23.08
CA ASN A 875 -26.45 36.20 -21.93
C ASN A 875 -27.63 36.86 -21.18
N VAL A 876 -27.69 38.18 -21.12
CA VAL A 876 -28.80 38.93 -20.52
C VAL A 876 -30.04 38.82 -21.41
N ILE A 877 -29.85 38.93 -22.73
CA ILE A 877 -30.93 38.80 -23.70
C ILE A 877 -31.51 37.38 -23.70
N ARG A 878 -30.65 36.35 -23.72
CA ARG A 878 -31.05 34.95 -23.61
C ARG A 878 -31.81 34.70 -22.32
N ARG A 879 -31.28 35.09 -21.15
CA ARG A 879 -31.97 34.90 -19.86
C ARG A 879 -33.37 35.51 -19.81
N LYS A 880 -33.57 36.67 -20.46
CA LYS A 880 -34.89 37.32 -20.54
C LYS A 880 -35.83 36.64 -21.53
N ARG A 881 -35.34 36.07 -22.63
CA ARG A 881 -36.15 35.46 -23.69
C ARG A 881 -36.25 33.93 -23.62
N GLY A 882 -35.48 33.29 -22.74
CA GLY A 882 -35.26 31.84 -22.70
C GLY A 882 -34.30 31.38 -23.80
N ARG A 883 -34.74 31.49 -25.06
CA ARG A 883 -33.96 31.16 -26.27
C ARG A 883 -34.16 32.22 -27.36
N ILE A 884 -33.25 32.26 -28.32
CA ILE A 884 -33.29 33.12 -29.50
C ILE A 884 -33.79 32.30 -30.69
N ALA A 885 -34.72 32.85 -31.48
CA ALA A 885 -35.21 32.21 -32.68
C ALA A 885 -34.05 31.91 -33.64
N VAL A 886 -34.07 30.74 -34.28
CA VAL A 886 -32.97 30.22 -35.14
C VAL A 886 -32.50 31.26 -36.16
N ARG A 887 -33.43 31.92 -36.83
CA ARG A 887 -33.12 32.95 -37.83
C ARG A 887 -32.39 34.15 -37.24
N ASP A 888 -32.78 34.58 -36.04
CA ASP A 888 -32.12 35.70 -35.35
C ASP A 888 -30.76 35.27 -34.80
N ALA A 889 -30.64 34.06 -34.25
CA ALA A 889 -29.37 33.48 -33.83
C ALA A 889 -28.39 33.36 -35.01
N ALA A 890 -28.88 32.97 -36.20
CA ALA A 890 -28.08 32.95 -37.42
C ALA A 890 -27.58 34.34 -37.81
N ARG A 891 -28.45 35.36 -37.81
CA ARG A 891 -28.07 36.76 -38.09
C ARG A 891 -27.04 37.32 -37.10
N LEU A 892 -27.20 37.02 -35.80
CA LEU A 892 -26.20 37.37 -34.79
C LEU A 892 -24.90 36.63 -35.06
N GLY A 893 -24.99 35.34 -35.40
CA GLY A 893 -23.84 34.50 -35.64
C GLY A 893 -23.02 34.87 -36.88
N VAL A 894 -23.66 35.38 -37.93
CA VAL A 894 -22.97 35.96 -39.10
C VAL A 894 -22.04 37.10 -38.64
N GLN A 895 -22.56 38.02 -37.82
CA GLN A 895 -21.78 39.15 -37.31
C GLN A 895 -20.62 38.73 -36.41
N VAL A 896 -20.84 37.71 -35.56
CA VAL A 896 -19.76 37.14 -34.72
C VAL A 896 -18.68 36.49 -35.60
N SER A 897 -19.09 35.74 -36.63
CA SER A 897 -18.17 35.08 -37.55
C SER A 897 -17.34 36.09 -38.36
N GLU A 898 -17.92 37.24 -38.73
CA GLU A 898 -17.20 38.35 -39.38
C GLU A 898 -16.10 38.92 -38.48
N GLY A 899 -16.41 39.17 -37.20
CA GLY A 899 -15.43 39.61 -36.21
C GLY A 899 -14.32 38.58 -35.98
N LEU A 900 -14.68 37.31 -35.77
CA LEU A 900 -13.70 36.23 -35.56
C LEU A 900 -12.79 36.03 -36.77
N HIS A 901 -13.35 36.00 -37.98
CA HIS A 901 -12.56 35.89 -39.22
C HIS A 901 -11.56 37.03 -39.37
N TYR A 902 -11.97 38.26 -39.06
CA TYR A 902 -11.09 39.42 -39.08
C TYR A 902 -9.93 39.27 -38.08
N ALA A 903 -10.20 38.86 -36.84
CA ALA A 903 -9.18 38.62 -35.83
C ALA A 903 -8.22 37.48 -36.21
N HIS A 904 -8.76 36.36 -36.70
CA HIS A 904 -7.98 35.20 -37.13
C HIS A 904 -7.01 35.52 -38.27
N LYS A 905 -7.42 36.36 -39.23
CA LYS A 905 -6.54 36.87 -40.29
C LYS A 905 -5.37 37.70 -39.78
N GLN A 906 -5.51 38.32 -38.62
CA GLN A 906 -4.45 39.08 -37.94
C GLN A 906 -3.63 38.20 -36.97
N GLY A 907 -3.86 36.88 -36.96
CA GLY A 907 -3.17 35.93 -36.09
C GLY A 907 -3.63 35.98 -34.64
N ILE A 908 -4.79 36.59 -34.35
CA ILE A 908 -5.32 36.74 -32.99
C ILE A 908 -6.46 35.74 -32.79
N VAL A 909 -6.33 34.90 -31.76
CA VAL A 909 -7.35 33.92 -31.33
C VAL A 909 -7.99 34.41 -30.02
N HIS A 910 -9.31 34.39 -29.92
CA HIS A 910 -10.07 34.97 -28.81
C HIS A 910 -10.01 34.15 -27.52
N ARG A 911 -10.12 32.82 -27.63
CA ARG A 911 -10.00 31.81 -26.55
C ARG A 911 -11.10 31.80 -25.48
N ASP A 912 -11.95 32.82 -25.39
CA ASP A 912 -13.07 32.90 -24.43
C ASP A 912 -14.39 33.36 -25.08
N ILE A 913 -14.81 32.73 -26.19
CA ILE A 913 -16.09 33.05 -26.83
C ILE A 913 -17.25 32.46 -26.02
N LYS A 914 -18.15 33.33 -25.55
CA LYS A 914 -19.36 32.98 -24.80
C LYS A 914 -20.42 34.08 -24.90
N THR A 915 -21.67 33.79 -24.55
CA THR A 915 -22.76 34.77 -24.62
C THR A 915 -22.57 36.01 -23.72
N ALA A 916 -21.72 35.93 -22.69
CA ALA A 916 -21.36 37.09 -21.86
C ALA A 916 -20.38 38.07 -22.55
N ASN A 917 -19.59 37.57 -23.51
CA ASN A 917 -18.56 38.35 -24.22
C ASN A 917 -19.05 38.84 -25.60
N LEU A 918 -20.32 38.62 -25.92
CA LEU A 918 -20.96 39.09 -27.14
C LEU A 918 -22.01 40.15 -26.77
N PHE A 919 -21.79 41.39 -27.19
CA PHE A 919 -22.63 42.53 -26.84
C PHE A 919 -23.50 42.96 -28.01
N PHE A 920 -24.82 42.98 -27.81
CA PHE A 920 -25.76 43.44 -28.83
C PHE A 920 -26.13 44.90 -28.57
N THR A 921 -25.75 45.77 -29.48
CA THR A 921 -25.95 47.21 -29.35
C THR A 921 -27.36 47.63 -29.74
N THR A 922 -27.77 48.82 -29.30
CA THR A 922 -29.02 49.47 -29.72
C THR A 922 -29.11 49.66 -31.24
N ASP A 923 -27.96 49.76 -31.91
CA ASP A 923 -27.84 49.86 -33.37
C ASP A 923 -27.92 48.51 -34.09
N LYS A 924 -28.30 47.44 -33.36
CA LYS A 924 -28.45 46.07 -33.85
C LYS A 924 -27.16 45.43 -34.36
N VAL A 925 -26.02 45.85 -33.81
CA VAL A 925 -24.69 45.30 -34.11
C VAL A 925 -24.23 44.40 -32.97
N VAL A 926 -23.64 43.25 -33.29
CA VAL A 926 -22.94 42.42 -32.30
C VAL A 926 -21.48 42.83 -32.25
N LYS A 927 -20.99 43.15 -31.04
CA LYS A 927 -19.58 43.44 -30.74
C LYS A 927 -19.00 42.33 -29.88
N ILE A 928 -17.87 41.78 -30.29
CA ILE A 928 -17.06 40.83 -29.52
C ILE A 928 -16.19 41.63 -28.53
N MET A 929 -16.23 41.24 -27.27
CA MET A 929 -15.50 41.86 -26.16
C MET A 929 -14.54 40.85 -25.52
N ASP A 930 -13.55 41.34 -24.77
CA ASP A 930 -12.71 40.53 -23.85
C ASP A 930 -11.89 39.40 -24.51
N PHE A 931 -10.94 39.78 -25.36
CA PHE A 931 -10.10 38.92 -26.20
C PHE A 931 -8.98 38.14 -25.48
N GLY A 932 -9.33 37.25 -24.55
CA GLY A 932 -8.37 36.30 -23.98
C GLY A 932 -7.80 36.65 -22.59
N LEU A 933 -8.29 37.73 -21.96
CA LEU A 933 -7.90 38.13 -20.60
C LEU A 933 -8.16 36.99 -19.62
N ALA A 934 -9.21 36.18 -19.89
CA ALA A 934 -9.67 35.10 -19.01
C ALA A 934 -8.59 34.04 -18.83
N LYS A 935 -8.09 33.52 -19.94
CA LYS A 935 -7.25 32.32 -19.94
C LYS A 935 -5.82 32.64 -19.52
N MET A 936 -5.35 33.84 -19.84
CA MET A 936 -4.05 34.36 -19.39
C MET A 936 -4.06 34.68 -17.88
N MET A 937 -5.15 35.25 -17.36
CA MET A 937 -5.34 35.45 -15.93
C MET A 937 -5.63 34.13 -15.21
N GLU A 938 -6.25 33.15 -15.88
CA GLU A 938 -6.46 31.79 -15.38
C GLU A 938 -5.15 30.99 -15.39
N GLU A 939 -4.23 31.19 -16.34
CA GLU A 939 -2.86 30.64 -16.29
C GLU A 939 -2.03 31.26 -15.16
N VAL A 940 -2.25 32.54 -14.84
CA VAL A 940 -1.69 33.19 -13.64
C VAL A 940 -2.35 32.64 -12.36
N ARG A 941 -3.68 32.44 -12.36
CA ARG A 941 -4.41 31.79 -11.26
C ARG A 941 -4.18 30.27 -11.17
N ARG A 942 -3.70 29.59 -12.22
CA ARG A 942 -3.36 28.16 -12.17
C ARG A 942 -2.14 27.89 -11.30
N GLY A 943 -1.32 28.93 -11.04
CA GLY A 943 -0.30 28.93 -9.99
C GLY A 943 -0.85 29.24 -8.58
N THR A 944 -2.14 29.54 -8.41
CA THR A 944 -2.80 29.86 -7.13
C THR A 944 -4.17 29.17 -7.07
N THR A 945 -4.23 28.00 -6.42
CA THR A 945 -5.37 27.05 -6.24
C THR A 945 -6.79 27.65 -6.14
N VAL A 946 -7.32 28.26 -7.20
CA VAL A 946 -8.72 28.68 -7.31
C VAL A 946 -9.18 28.49 -8.75
N LEU A 947 -9.94 27.42 -8.99
CA LEU A 947 -10.69 27.18 -10.22
C LEU A 947 -11.77 28.26 -10.36
N GLY A 948 -11.40 29.38 -10.98
CA GLY A 948 -12.27 30.54 -11.18
C GLY A 948 -13.22 30.38 -12.37
N GLY A 949 -14.19 29.46 -12.27
CA GLY A 949 -15.33 29.33 -13.19
C GLY A 949 -15.46 27.95 -13.84
N THR A 950 -16.68 27.44 -13.95
CA THR A 950 -16.96 26.18 -14.65
C THR A 950 -16.74 26.36 -16.17
N PRO A 951 -15.99 25.47 -16.84
CA PRO A 951 -15.49 25.68 -18.22
C PRO A 951 -16.52 25.38 -19.32
N TYR A 952 -17.76 25.86 -19.19
CA TYR A 952 -18.90 25.49 -20.06
C TYR A 952 -18.73 25.75 -21.56
N TYR A 953 -17.74 26.55 -21.97
CA TYR A 953 -17.49 26.94 -23.36
C TYR A 953 -16.12 26.50 -23.86
N MET A 954 -15.36 25.77 -23.03
CA MET A 954 -13.97 25.43 -23.32
C MET A 954 -13.88 24.36 -24.40
N SER A 955 -12.98 24.54 -25.37
CA SER A 955 -12.71 23.51 -26.37
C SER A 955 -11.92 22.32 -25.79
N PRO A 956 -12.01 21.12 -26.39
CA PRO A 956 -11.28 19.93 -25.95
C PRO A 956 -9.78 20.18 -25.76
N GLU A 957 -9.13 20.82 -26.72
CA GLU A 957 -7.71 21.15 -26.69
C GLU A 957 -7.38 22.16 -25.60
N GLN A 958 -8.29 23.07 -25.26
CA GLN A 958 -8.10 23.99 -24.13
C GLN A 958 -8.25 23.25 -22.79
N ALA A 959 -9.18 22.30 -22.67
CA ALA A 959 -9.40 21.49 -21.47
C ALA A 959 -8.23 20.53 -21.20
N GLN A 960 -7.57 20.04 -22.25
CA GLN A 960 -6.42 19.14 -22.17
C GLN A 960 -5.07 19.87 -22.06
N GLY A 961 -5.05 21.21 -22.13
CA GLY A 961 -3.81 21.99 -22.13
C GLY A 961 -2.97 21.86 -23.42
N GLY A 962 -3.58 21.43 -24.52
CA GLY A 962 -2.93 21.29 -25.83
C GLY A 962 -2.75 22.62 -26.58
N THR A 963 -2.19 22.55 -27.79
CA THR A 963 -2.01 23.72 -28.66
C THR A 963 -3.35 24.27 -29.15
N VAL A 964 -3.60 25.56 -28.91
CA VAL A 964 -4.85 26.25 -29.24
C VAL A 964 -4.67 27.11 -30.49
N ASP A 965 -5.44 26.82 -31.54
CA ASP A 965 -5.52 27.65 -32.76
C ASP A 965 -6.92 28.29 -32.93
N GLN A 966 -7.17 28.90 -34.09
CA GLN A 966 -8.45 29.55 -34.41
C GLN A 966 -9.68 28.64 -34.32
N ARG A 967 -9.51 27.31 -34.40
CA ARG A 967 -10.62 26.34 -34.38
C ARG A 967 -11.14 26.11 -32.97
N ALA A 968 -10.42 26.54 -31.95
CA ALA A 968 -10.93 26.61 -30.59
C ALA A 968 -12.06 27.65 -30.47
N ASP A 969 -11.91 28.83 -31.09
CA ASP A 969 -12.96 29.85 -31.11
C ASP A 969 -14.22 29.35 -31.84
N ILE A 970 -14.03 28.57 -32.91
CA ILE A 970 -15.13 27.93 -33.65
C ILE A 970 -15.91 26.97 -32.74
N TYR A 971 -15.20 26.15 -31.95
CA TYR A 971 -15.84 25.24 -30.99
C TYR A 971 -16.64 26.02 -29.92
N SER A 972 -16.01 27.00 -29.27
CA SER A 972 -16.67 27.84 -28.25
C SER A 972 -17.85 28.63 -28.82
N PHE A 973 -17.76 29.03 -30.08
CA PHE A 973 -18.86 29.66 -30.79
C PHE A 973 -19.99 28.67 -31.11
N GLY A 974 -19.67 27.40 -31.39
CA GLY A 974 -20.66 26.32 -31.53
C GLY A 974 -21.44 26.10 -30.23
N VAL A 975 -20.75 26.06 -29.09
CA VAL A 975 -21.38 26.02 -27.75
C VAL A 975 -22.29 27.24 -27.55
N THR A 976 -21.81 28.42 -27.94
CA THR A 976 -22.57 29.68 -27.84
C THR A 976 -23.85 29.62 -28.68
N LEU A 977 -23.77 29.16 -29.94
CA LEU A 977 -24.96 29.00 -30.78
C LEU A 977 -25.93 27.98 -30.20
N TYR A 978 -25.44 26.84 -29.71
CA TYR A 978 -26.23 25.83 -29.01
C TYR A 978 -27.01 26.46 -27.85
N GLU A 979 -26.34 27.25 -26.99
CA GLU A 979 -26.97 27.92 -25.86
C GLU A 979 -28.04 28.94 -26.30
N LEU A 980 -27.78 29.69 -27.37
CA LEU A 980 -28.73 30.67 -27.88
C LEU A 980 -30.02 30.01 -28.40
N VAL A 981 -29.92 28.91 -29.16
CA VAL A 981 -31.09 28.29 -29.80
C VAL A 981 -31.84 27.30 -28.91
N THR A 982 -31.15 26.65 -27.97
CA THR A 982 -31.78 25.70 -27.03
C THR A 982 -32.12 26.32 -25.67
N GLY A 983 -31.50 27.45 -25.33
CA GLY A 983 -31.64 28.11 -24.03
C GLY A 983 -30.70 27.58 -22.93
N GLY A 984 -29.86 26.59 -23.19
CA GLY A 984 -28.88 26.07 -22.23
C GLY A 984 -27.65 25.48 -22.90
N VAL A 985 -26.53 25.38 -22.18
CA VAL A 985 -25.29 24.80 -22.71
C VAL A 985 -25.42 23.28 -22.89
N PRO A 986 -24.65 22.65 -23.81
CA PRO A 986 -24.73 21.21 -24.04
C PRO A 986 -24.27 20.39 -22.82
N PHE A 987 -23.22 20.85 -22.12
CA PHE A 987 -22.69 20.22 -20.92
C PHE A 987 -22.75 21.20 -19.75
N SER A 988 -23.54 20.88 -18.72
CA SER A 988 -23.75 21.74 -17.54
C SER A 988 -23.55 21.03 -16.19
N GLU A 989 -23.49 19.70 -16.19
CA GLU A 989 -23.39 18.86 -14.99
C GLU A 989 -22.17 17.93 -15.08
N GLY A 990 -21.71 17.43 -13.95
CA GLY A 990 -20.55 16.54 -13.88
C GLY A 990 -19.21 17.22 -14.16
N ASP A 991 -18.23 16.44 -14.61
CA ASP A 991 -16.94 16.96 -15.05
C ASP A 991 -17.07 17.56 -16.46
N VAL A 992 -17.38 18.86 -16.51
CA VAL A 992 -17.62 19.61 -17.75
C VAL A 992 -16.42 19.54 -18.70
N SER A 993 -15.18 19.57 -18.18
CA SER A 993 -13.96 19.44 -19.00
C SER A 993 -13.85 18.07 -19.65
N TYR A 994 -14.16 17.01 -18.90
CA TYR A 994 -14.24 15.65 -19.42
C TYR A 994 -15.32 15.54 -20.52
N HIS A 995 -16.49 16.13 -20.31
CA HIS A 995 -17.58 16.10 -21.28
C HIS A 995 -17.24 16.81 -22.59
N HIS A 996 -16.61 18.00 -22.51
CA HIS A 996 -16.11 18.68 -23.69
C HIS A 996 -15.13 17.81 -24.49
N SER A 997 -14.28 17.04 -23.81
CA SER A 997 -13.26 16.19 -24.44
C SER A 997 -13.79 14.87 -25.01
N HIS A 998 -14.71 14.19 -24.31
CA HIS A 998 -15.01 12.77 -24.60
C HIS A 998 -16.49 12.50 -24.90
N THR A 999 -17.41 13.36 -24.45
CA THR A 999 -18.86 13.09 -24.57
C THR A 999 -19.41 13.66 -25.87
N PRO A 1000 -20.11 12.87 -26.71
CA PRO A 1000 -20.81 13.38 -27.88
C PRO A 1000 -21.78 14.51 -27.52
N VAL A 1001 -21.91 15.49 -28.40
CA VAL A 1001 -22.85 16.61 -28.18
C VAL A 1001 -24.26 16.11 -28.51
N THR A 1002 -25.20 16.29 -27.58
CA THR A 1002 -26.63 16.01 -27.81
C THR A 1002 -27.13 16.83 -29.00
N ASP A 1003 -27.98 16.26 -29.84
CA ASP A 1003 -28.55 17.00 -30.96
C ASP A 1003 -29.40 18.19 -30.42
N PRO A 1004 -29.16 19.45 -30.86
CA PRO A 1004 -29.94 20.60 -30.42
C PRO A 1004 -31.45 20.41 -30.56
N ARG A 1005 -31.89 19.65 -31.57
CA ARG A 1005 -33.31 19.38 -31.87
C ARG A 1005 -33.99 18.55 -30.79
N GLU A 1006 -33.25 17.77 -30.00
CA GLU A 1006 -33.81 17.04 -28.85
C GLU A 1006 -34.32 18.01 -27.77
N ARG A 1007 -33.69 19.18 -27.62
CA ARG A 1007 -34.13 20.22 -26.67
C ARG A 1007 -35.11 21.21 -27.29
N ALA A 1008 -34.97 21.46 -28.59
CA ALA A 1008 -35.74 22.45 -29.32
C ALA A 1008 -36.08 21.92 -30.73
N PRO A 1009 -37.19 21.18 -30.90
CA PRO A 1009 -37.54 20.49 -32.15
C PRO A 1009 -37.79 21.41 -33.37
N ASP A 1010 -37.97 22.71 -33.14
CA ASP A 1010 -38.13 23.74 -34.18
C ASP A 1010 -36.79 24.27 -34.74
N ILE A 1011 -35.65 23.75 -34.28
CA ILE A 1011 -34.34 24.03 -34.88
C ILE A 1011 -34.26 23.35 -36.25
N SER A 1012 -33.91 24.12 -37.29
CA SER A 1012 -33.71 23.60 -38.65
C SER A 1012 -32.52 22.65 -38.72
N ASP A 1013 -32.61 21.64 -39.57
CA ASP A 1013 -31.55 20.64 -39.79
C ASP A 1013 -30.19 21.29 -40.09
N ASP A 1014 -30.15 22.31 -40.95
CA ASP A 1014 -28.92 23.03 -41.30
C ASP A 1014 -28.24 23.70 -40.09
N MET A 1015 -29.02 24.19 -39.12
CA MET A 1015 -28.50 24.82 -37.91
C MET A 1015 -27.99 23.76 -36.93
N ALA A 1016 -28.73 22.66 -36.76
CA ALA A 1016 -28.30 21.57 -35.90
C ALA A 1016 -27.00 20.94 -36.41
N GLU A 1017 -26.93 20.65 -37.71
CA GLU A 1017 -25.73 20.10 -38.36
C GLU A 1017 -24.52 21.04 -38.23
N LEU A 1018 -24.72 22.34 -38.46
CA LEU A 1018 -23.64 23.32 -38.31
C LEU A 1018 -23.12 23.36 -36.86
N ILE A 1019 -24.00 23.41 -35.87
CA ILE A 1019 -23.60 23.43 -34.45
C ILE A 1019 -22.80 22.18 -34.09
N LEU A 1020 -23.25 21.00 -34.51
CA LEU A 1020 -22.55 19.74 -34.25
C LEU A 1020 -21.18 19.70 -34.95
N HIS A 1021 -21.09 20.14 -36.21
CA HIS A 1021 -19.83 20.20 -36.96
C HIS A 1021 -18.83 21.19 -36.34
N MET A 1022 -19.29 22.34 -35.84
CA MET A 1022 -18.44 23.30 -35.11
C MET A 1022 -17.91 22.70 -33.80
N MET A 1023 -18.66 21.79 -33.19
CA MET A 1023 -18.36 21.17 -31.90
C MET A 1023 -17.71 19.77 -32.00
N GLU A 1024 -17.20 19.41 -33.18
CA GLU A 1024 -16.44 18.17 -33.35
C GLU A 1024 -15.24 18.12 -32.40
N LYS A 1025 -14.92 16.94 -31.85
CA LYS A 1025 -13.90 16.85 -30.82
C LYS A 1025 -12.51 17.08 -31.38
N ASN A 1026 -12.22 16.48 -32.54
CA ASN A 1026 -10.98 16.69 -33.27
C ASN A 1026 -11.03 18.04 -34.03
N PRO A 1027 -10.10 18.98 -33.77
CA PRO A 1027 -10.07 20.26 -34.49
C PRO A 1027 -9.94 20.12 -36.02
N ASN A 1028 -9.42 19.01 -36.54
CA ASN A 1028 -9.33 18.75 -37.98
C ASN A 1028 -10.65 18.31 -38.63
N GLN A 1029 -11.65 17.96 -37.81
CA GLN A 1029 -12.98 17.57 -38.27
C GLN A 1029 -14.02 18.70 -38.10
N ARG A 1030 -13.61 19.86 -37.57
CA ARG A 1030 -14.46 21.04 -37.45
C ARG A 1030 -14.45 21.86 -38.74
N CYS A 1031 -15.35 22.83 -38.83
CA CYS A 1031 -15.25 23.93 -39.78
C CYS A 1031 -13.82 24.51 -39.78
N SER A 1032 -13.24 24.68 -40.96
CA SER A 1032 -11.85 25.06 -41.15
C SER A 1032 -11.54 26.51 -40.74
N SER A 1033 -12.55 27.38 -40.79
CA SER A 1033 -12.43 28.82 -40.53
C SER A 1033 -13.76 29.46 -40.13
N ALA A 1034 -13.69 30.63 -39.48
CA ALA A 1034 -14.87 31.44 -39.18
C ALA A 1034 -15.61 31.92 -40.45
N GLU A 1035 -14.92 32.06 -41.59
CA GLU A 1035 -15.54 32.37 -42.88
C GLU A 1035 -16.46 31.26 -43.40
N GLU A 1036 -16.08 30.00 -43.19
CA GLU A 1036 -16.92 28.85 -43.53
C GLU A 1036 -18.21 28.86 -42.69
N VAL A 1037 -18.08 29.10 -41.38
CA VAL A 1037 -19.21 29.25 -40.46
C VAL A 1037 -20.11 30.41 -40.89
N ARG A 1038 -19.51 31.56 -41.23
CA ARG A 1038 -20.24 32.75 -41.70
C ARG A 1038 -21.13 32.45 -42.90
N ARG A 1039 -20.58 31.76 -43.92
CA ARG A 1039 -21.32 31.42 -45.14
C ARG A 1039 -22.53 30.53 -44.83
N ARG A 1040 -22.32 29.46 -44.04
CA ARG A 1040 -23.41 28.56 -43.64
C ARG A 1040 -24.50 29.29 -42.83
N LEU A 1041 -24.11 30.20 -41.93
CA LEU A 1041 -25.08 31.01 -41.17
C LEU A 1041 -25.84 32.03 -42.05
N GLN A 1042 -25.24 32.52 -43.14
CA GLN A 1042 -25.92 33.40 -44.09
C GLN A 1042 -27.03 32.68 -44.83
N ASP A 1043 -26.77 31.44 -45.26
CA ASP A 1043 -27.76 30.58 -45.92
C ASP A 1043 -28.94 30.29 -44.97
N ILE A 1044 -28.66 30.04 -43.68
CA ILE A 1044 -29.70 29.83 -42.67
C ILE A 1044 -30.48 31.13 -42.34
N ALA A 1045 -29.81 32.28 -42.31
CA ALA A 1045 -30.45 33.57 -42.02
C ALA A 1045 -31.37 34.04 -43.17
N ASN A 1046 -31.01 33.69 -44.39
CA ASN A 1046 -31.65 34.05 -45.65
C ASN A 1046 -31.87 32.79 -46.51
N PRO A 1047 -32.77 31.88 -46.11
CA PRO A 1047 -33.04 30.68 -46.88
C PRO A 1047 -33.47 31.07 -48.30
N PRO A 1048 -32.98 30.40 -49.35
CA PRO A 1048 -33.49 30.60 -50.69
C PRO A 1048 -35.00 30.32 -50.67
N GLY A 1049 -35.78 31.28 -51.17
CA GLY A 1049 -37.24 31.28 -51.09
C GLY A 1049 -37.92 30.20 -51.91
#